data_AF-A0A2U3DTU7-F1
#
_entry.id   AF-A0A2U3DTU7-F1
#
_cell.length_a   1.000
_cell.length_b   1.000
_cell.length_c   1.000
_cell.angle_alpha   90.00
_cell.angle_beta   90.00
_cell.angle_gamma   90.00
#
_symmetry.space_group_name_H-M   'P 1'
#
loop_
_entity.id
_entity.type
_entity.pdbx_description
1 polymer ?
#
loop_
_entity_poly.entity_id
_entity_poly.type
_entity_poly.pdbx_seq_one_letter_code
_entity_poly.pdbx_strand_id
1 'polypeptide(L)'
;MSRVPARVFHDPRVTILLRCRDPAHTVEFYWRLPFSRLGRGVSVGISVGSSDAPRRSLPDTLIDLGPAIREQRWPDEWPHLNTIHTSLVTPGLDGVALKSFDDHGQSANAKTDTTLFHSALVLRAFATSRRNMTTTPLKQLQVAGTVVIADTADFAKIARFDASEGTTNPSLLYKAAKDPTYESLIRAAVEYAKSLDTAVTSAERLSAAVDFLAVQFGTQIYSLTGRISTEVDVALSFDADATVASALWLLELYKAQGVPREAVRIKISGTWEGIQAARVLQRDHGASCLVTVVFSLVQAIAAAEAGVDAIAPYVGRLADWGRLHGIEGDHGVATVSKMQNYLRKFGYKTQVMAASFRTTTQVRALAGVDLLTASPEILEAMLHETEPVAPKLTRNTVHDLDVPKISYINDEPKFRWDFNQDECAVEKSADAMRQFGEDTERLKAILQHLLPRLTSAMGSFTLAPSGKPPTDPLRGTSAIAFYIRPSASVKTRGYRDAQSHHAQVVNMPYILGLNSGSSFDGVDAVLCTIDIAEDGHPTRPKYVDALTVDWPEELQPLILRAFNNDLTIFEMTRLNYAAGAVYAEAVNTLIQRVGIKAKDIDVIGYDGQTIYQEPPNRQKEMEYLKSQSKSLVDLWMKGGYPCGFFIVESGVVTALTDIDTVTQFRPLDHALGGSAAPLMQYLDFVSFRNDGTTVTLNIGGIANLQVADADRSKMMAFDTGPGNVMIDHVVKARTGRSYDKDGELASQGKIIAPLLEQLQKHEFFSRKPPRSAWRLDFGAAFADQILEQYASASTEDILATLTMFTATSITRSLTEFVLPRTSVKRVIASGGGVQNPTIMKFLGELLEQKGLKLEVSDAYGLPAPYKEAIKFGTMAFACKRCIANNIPAAGGAYRYGVLGKLSWAPSKAKFGGEVTGRNERVLGQLGWTKP
;
A
#
# COMPACT_ATOMS: atom_id res chain seq x y z
N MET A 1 34.12 -56.88 -35.68
CA MET A 1 34.40 -57.87 -34.62
C MET A 1 34.80 -57.10 -33.38
N SER A 2 34.14 -57.08 -32.21
CA SER A 2 33.38 -58.09 -31.43
C SER A 2 34.22 -58.84 -30.36
N ARG A 3 34.31 -58.29 -29.14
CA ARG A 3 33.86 -58.93 -27.88
C ARG A 3 34.05 -58.00 -26.66
N VAL A 4 33.25 -58.24 -25.63
CA VAL A 4 33.11 -57.51 -24.34
C VAL A 4 32.76 -58.59 -23.29
N PRO A 5 33.36 -58.62 -22.08
CA PRO A 5 32.62 -58.20 -20.87
C PRO A 5 33.46 -57.65 -19.68
N ALA A 6 32.71 -57.16 -18.67
CA ALA A 6 33.10 -56.59 -17.36
C ALA A 6 33.60 -55.12 -17.37
N ARG A 7 32.89 -54.10 -16.85
CA ARG A 7 32.21 -53.84 -15.53
C ARG A 7 33.19 -53.56 -14.39
N VAL A 8 33.10 -52.48 -13.59
CA VAL A 8 32.38 -51.18 -13.56
C VAL A 8 33.32 -50.23 -12.74
N PHE A 9 33.57 -48.96 -13.10
CA PHE A 9 32.85 -47.76 -12.63
C PHE A 9 33.16 -46.55 -13.52
N HIS A 10 32.14 -45.73 -13.80
CA HIS A 10 32.27 -44.35 -14.27
C HIS A 10 31.82 -43.41 -13.15
N ASP A 11 32.50 -42.28 -12.97
CA ASP A 11 31.98 -41.12 -12.24
C ASP A 11 32.22 -39.84 -13.08
N PRO A 12 31.17 -39.13 -13.53
CA PRO A 12 31.28 -38.02 -14.48
C PRO A 12 31.64 -36.67 -13.82
N ARG A 13 32.39 -36.67 -12.71
CA ARG A 13 32.61 -35.48 -11.85
C ARG A 13 34.04 -34.92 -11.83
N VAL A 14 34.81 -35.14 -12.90
CA VAL A 14 36.15 -34.52 -13.08
C VAL A 14 36.16 -33.65 -14.33
N THR A 15 36.27 -32.34 -14.15
CA THR A 15 36.43 -31.36 -15.24
C THR A 15 37.83 -30.76 -15.17
N ILE A 16 38.63 -30.95 -16.22
CA ILE A 16 39.91 -30.26 -16.39
C ILE A 16 39.64 -28.87 -16.98
N LEU A 17 40.08 -27.82 -16.31
CA LEU A 17 40.01 -26.44 -16.81
C LEU A 17 41.41 -25.95 -17.20
N LEU A 18 41.64 -25.80 -18.50
CA LEU A 18 42.81 -25.10 -19.04
C LEU A 18 42.42 -23.63 -19.30
N ARG A 19 43.24 -22.68 -18.83
CA ARG A 19 43.03 -21.24 -19.04
C ARG A 19 44.32 -20.57 -19.51
N CYS A 20 44.43 -20.34 -20.81
CA CYS A 20 45.55 -19.60 -21.38
C CYS A 20 45.31 -18.08 -21.32
N ARG A 21 46.36 -17.29 -21.06
CA ARG A 21 46.38 -15.83 -21.20
C ARG A 21 47.75 -15.39 -21.72
N ASP A 22 47.84 -15.27 -23.05
CA ASP A 22 48.96 -14.74 -23.83
C ASP A 22 50.34 -15.42 -23.72
N PRO A 23 51.24 -15.21 -24.71
CA PRO A 23 52.33 -16.15 -24.99
C PRO A 23 53.65 -15.80 -24.28
N ALA A 24 53.64 -15.78 -22.94
CA ALA A 24 54.85 -15.52 -22.15
C ALA A 24 54.94 -16.37 -20.85
N HIS A 25 55.16 -17.68 -21.04
CA HIS A 25 55.86 -18.56 -20.08
C HIS A 25 55.31 -18.72 -18.63
N THR A 26 54.02 -19.06 -18.47
CA THR A 26 53.59 -19.91 -17.33
C THR A 26 52.46 -20.86 -17.74
N VAL A 27 52.46 -22.09 -17.24
CA VAL A 27 51.33 -23.05 -17.33
C VAL A 27 51.05 -23.59 -15.93
N GLU A 28 49.86 -23.28 -15.38
CA GLU A 28 49.42 -23.76 -14.07
C GLU A 28 48.47 -24.97 -14.20
N PHE A 29 48.71 -26.00 -13.39
CA PHE A 29 47.86 -27.20 -13.33
C PHE A 29 47.06 -27.23 -12.02
N TYR A 30 45.73 -27.14 -12.10
CA TYR A 30 44.84 -27.22 -10.94
C TYR A 30 44.14 -28.57 -10.85
N TRP A 31 44.30 -29.24 -9.70
CA TRP A 31 43.58 -30.46 -9.35
C TRP A 31 42.43 -30.12 -8.38
N ARG A 32 41.23 -30.68 -8.61
CA ARG A 32 40.06 -30.44 -7.76
C ARG A 32 39.40 -31.76 -7.36
N LEU A 33 39.55 -32.14 -6.09
CA LEU A 33 38.93 -33.32 -5.50
C LEU A 33 37.55 -32.98 -4.89
N PRO A 34 36.58 -33.92 -4.90
CA PRO A 34 35.24 -33.69 -4.37
C PRO A 34 35.20 -33.67 -2.83
N PHE A 35 34.30 -32.85 -2.27
CA PHE A 35 34.18 -32.62 -0.83
C PHE A 35 33.52 -33.76 -0.06
N SER A 36 33.99 -33.96 1.19
CA SER A 36 33.19 -34.56 2.27
C SER A 36 33.30 -33.73 3.55
N ARG A 37 32.17 -33.16 3.99
CA ARG A 37 31.88 -32.60 5.34
C ARG A 37 33.08 -32.06 6.18
N LEU A 38 33.72 -30.99 5.71
CA LEU A 38 34.20 -29.84 6.51
C LEU A 38 34.81 -28.79 5.56
N GLY A 39 34.44 -27.53 5.70
CA GLY A 39 34.75 -26.49 4.71
C GLY A 39 36.14 -25.87 4.86
N ARG A 40 37.12 -26.34 4.06
CA ARG A 40 38.27 -25.56 3.54
C ARG A 40 39.05 -26.40 2.52
N GLY A 41 39.12 -25.93 1.28
CA GLY A 41 40.05 -26.45 0.27
C GLY A 41 41.40 -25.74 0.39
N VAL A 42 42.50 -26.48 0.29
CA VAL A 42 43.86 -25.91 0.25
C VAL A 42 44.36 -25.98 -1.20
N SER A 43 44.66 -24.82 -1.77
CA SER A 43 45.35 -24.73 -3.07
C SER A 43 46.85 -24.78 -2.83
N VAL A 44 47.56 -25.68 -3.52
CA VAL A 44 49.03 -25.72 -3.54
C VAL A 44 49.47 -25.40 -4.97
N GLY A 45 50.08 -24.23 -5.15
CA GLY A 45 50.70 -23.83 -6.41
C GLY A 45 52.20 -24.15 -6.39
N ILE A 46 52.72 -24.66 -7.50
CA ILE A 46 54.16 -24.78 -7.77
C ILE A 46 54.42 -24.00 -9.05
N SER A 47 55.29 -22.99 -8.97
CA SER A 47 55.70 -22.19 -10.13
C SER A 47 57.11 -22.56 -10.55
N VAL A 48 57.34 -22.63 -11.86
CA VAL A 48 58.66 -22.82 -12.48
C VAL A 48 58.74 -21.82 -13.64
N GLY A 49 59.65 -20.86 -13.54
CA GLY A 49 59.82 -19.79 -14.53
C GLY A 49 61.18 -19.86 -15.22
N SER A 50 61.23 -19.41 -16.47
CA SER A 50 62.45 -19.22 -17.27
C SER A 50 62.68 -17.73 -17.54
N SER A 51 63.94 -17.29 -17.57
CA SER A 51 64.30 -15.89 -17.84
C SER A 51 64.32 -15.57 -19.34
N ASP A 52 63.87 -14.36 -19.72
CA ASP A 52 64.69 -13.34 -20.41
C ASP A 52 63.88 -12.13 -20.93
N ALA A 53 64.39 -10.92 -20.66
CA ALA A 53 64.47 -9.66 -21.46
C ALA A 53 63.36 -9.21 -22.50
N PRO A 54 63.30 -7.91 -22.90
CA PRO A 54 63.63 -6.64 -22.21
C PRO A 54 62.63 -5.44 -22.46
N ARG A 55 63.00 -4.24 -21.97
CA ARG A 55 62.22 -2.97 -21.85
C ARG A 55 61.92 -2.17 -23.15
N ARG A 56 60.81 -1.39 -23.13
CA ARG A 56 60.54 -0.05 -23.75
C ARG A 56 59.12 0.43 -23.34
N SER A 57 58.69 1.70 -23.33
CA SER A 57 59.35 3.04 -23.28
C SER A 57 58.31 4.16 -22.94
N LEU A 58 58.78 5.37 -22.60
CA LEU A 58 58.03 6.64 -22.36
C LEU A 58 58.20 7.62 -23.57
N PRO A 59 57.65 8.87 -23.66
CA PRO A 59 57.12 9.83 -22.62
C PRO A 59 55.74 10.48 -23.01
N ASP A 60 55.25 11.70 -22.65
CA ASP A 60 55.73 12.90 -21.89
C ASP A 60 54.56 13.84 -21.42
N THR A 61 54.87 14.99 -20.79
CA THR A 61 54.07 16.22 -20.48
C THR A 61 52.88 16.12 -19.48
N LEU A 62 52.88 16.74 -18.27
CA LEU A 62 52.92 18.18 -17.83
C LEU A 62 51.53 18.86 -17.88
N ILE A 63 51.01 19.60 -16.88
CA ILE A 63 51.54 20.60 -15.90
C ILE A 63 50.77 20.41 -14.56
N ASP A 64 51.35 20.20 -13.37
CA ASP A 64 52.05 21.08 -12.39
C ASP A 64 51.21 22.14 -11.62
N LEU A 65 51.29 22.11 -10.28
CA LEU A 65 51.21 23.25 -9.34
C LEU A 65 51.50 22.76 -7.89
N GLY A 66 52.72 23.00 -7.37
CA GLY A 66 53.07 22.88 -5.95
C GLY A 66 52.84 24.19 -5.16
N PRO A 67 53.57 24.49 -4.05
CA PRO A 67 54.52 23.68 -3.24
C PRO A 67 53.96 23.44 -1.79
N ALA A 68 54.56 22.79 -0.79
CA ALA A 68 55.92 22.79 -0.20
C ALA A 68 55.91 21.82 1.04
N ILE A 69 56.97 21.34 1.71
CA ILE A 69 58.43 21.27 1.48
C ILE A 69 59.06 20.17 2.39
N ARG A 70 59.88 19.26 1.80
CA ARG A 70 61.03 18.49 2.38
C ARG A 70 60.76 17.60 3.64
N GLU A 71 61.64 16.71 4.14
CA GLU A 71 63.09 16.43 3.94
C GLU A 71 63.44 14.92 3.77
N GLN A 72 64.50 14.65 2.97
CA GLN A 72 65.73 13.85 3.23
C GLN A 72 65.67 12.53 4.06
N ARG A 73 66.44 11.45 3.79
CA ARG A 73 67.45 11.13 2.75
C ARG A 73 67.74 9.60 2.72
N TRP A 74 68.20 9.08 1.57
CA TRP A 74 68.97 7.81 1.42
C TRP A 74 70.38 7.94 2.05
N PRO A 75 71.20 6.87 2.30
CA PRO A 75 71.40 5.71 1.40
C PRO A 75 71.66 4.35 2.16
N ASP A 76 72.26 3.25 1.66
CA ASP A 76 72.85 2.86 0.35
C ASP A 76 72.91 1.31 0.14
N GLU A 77 73.47 0.89 -1.00
CA GLU A 77 74.20 -0.37 -1.35
C GLU A 77 73.50 -1.75 -1.42
N TRP A 78 73.95 -2.53 -2.43
CA TRP A 78 73.61 -3.92 -2.76
C TRP A 78 74.92 -4.69 -3.04
N PRO A 79 75.10 -5.91 -2.50
CA PRO A 79 75.92 -6.90 -3.19
C PRO A 79 75.29 -8.31 -3.30
N HIS A 80 75.19 -8.77 -4.55
CA HIS A 80 75.32 -10.15 -5.05
C HIS A 80 74.35 -11.29 -4.63
N LEU A 81 74.04 -12.12 -5.63
CA LEU A 81 73.25 -13.35 -5.54
C LEU A 81 74.10 -14.54 -5.09
N ASN A 82 73.59 -15.36 -4.16
CA ASN A 82 73.20 -16.76 -4.42
C ASN A 82 72.87 -17.55 -3.14
N THR A 83 71.71 -18.22 -3.12
CA THR A 83 71.37 -19.52 -2.50
C THR A 83 69.87 -19.54 -2.16
N ILE A 84 69.17 -20.63 -2.50
CA ILE A 84 67.74 -20.77 -2.19
C ILE A 84 67.58 -21.24 -0.73
N HIS A 85 67.00 -20.40 0.11
CA HIS A 85 66.46 -20.79 1.42
C HIS A 85 64.99 -20.34 1.55
N THR A 86 64.13 -21.25 1.98
CA THR A 86 62.72 -20.97 2.28
C THR A 86 62.59 -20.29 3.64
N SER A 87 62.57 -18.96 3.64
CA SER A 87 62.39 -18.15 4.85
C SER A 87 60.96 -17.63 4.97
N LEU A 88 60.21 -18.08 5.98
CA LEU A 88 59.02 -17.36 6.43
C LEU A 88 59.48 -16.11 7.20
N VAL A 89 59.18 -14.93 6.66
CA VAL A 89 59.40 -13.65 7.34
C VAL A 89 58.06 -13.12 7.86
N THR A 90 57.84 -13.26 9.17
CA THR A 90 56.80 -12.54 9.90
C THR A 90 57.40 -11.27 10.50
N PRO A 91 56.85 -10.06 10.24
CA PRO A 91 57.37 -8.83 10.81
C PRO A 91 56.99 -8.67 12.29
N GLY A 92 57.95 -8.22 13.11
CA GLY A 92 57.73 -7.67 14.45
C GLY A 92 57.64 -8.66 15.60
N LEU A 93 58.78 -8.91 16.28
CA LEU A 93 58.83 -9.32 17.69
C LEU A 93 60.25 -9.13 18.26
N ASP A 94 60.65 -7.89 18.51
CA ASP A 94 61.91 -7.58 19.18
C ASP A 94 61.81 -7.81 20.70
N GLY A 95 62.82 -8.45 21.28
CA GLY A 95 63.21 -8.24 22.68
C GLY A 95 62.41 -8.94 23.78
N VAL A 96 62.48 -10.27 23.87
CA VAL A 96 62.40 -10.98 25.18
C VAL A 96 63.54 -11.99 25.28
N ALA A 97 64.42 -11.81 26.25
CA ALA A 97 65.52 -12.74 26.53
C ALA A 97 65.06 -13.89 27.44
N LEU A 98 65.50 -15.11 27.12
CA LEU A 98 65.33 -16.28 27.99
C LEU A 98 66.70 -16.71 28.54
N LYS A 99 66.79 -16.83 29.87
CA LYS A 99 67.95 -17.43 30.55
C LYS A 99 67.84 -18.96 30.55
N SER A 100 68.99 -19.61 30.55
CA SER A 100 69.12 -21.06 30.71
C SER A 100 68.73 -21.53 32.13
N PHE A 101 68.31 -22.80 32.20
CA PHE A 101 68.49 -23.67 33.37
C PHE A 101 68.61 -25.10 32.85
N ASP A 102 69.58 -25.85 33.38
CA ASP A 102 69.96 -27.17 32.89
C ASP A 102 69.63 -28.29 33.88
N ASP A 103 69.44 -29.48 33.29
CA ASP A 103 69.85 -30.81 33.77
C ASP A 103 69.06 -31.59 34.85
N HIS A 104 69.26 -32.91 34.77
CA HIS A 104 68.96 -34.02 35.69
C HIS A 104 67.46 -34.40 35.88
N GLY A 105 67.00 -35.64 35.65
CA GLY A 105 67.62 -36.80 34.98
C GLY A 105 67.29 -38.14 35.66
N GLN A 106 66.73 -39.11 34.91
CA GLN A 106 66.79 -40.56 35.20
C GLN A 106 66.25 -41.39 34.00
N SER A 107 66.41 -42.72 34.04
CA SER A 107 66.28 -43.60 32.86
C SER A 107 65.29 -44.76 33.02
N ALA A 108 64.68 -45.18 31.90
CA ALA A 108 64.02 -46.47 31.73
C ALA A 108 64.02 -46.88 30.25
N ASN A 109 64.26 -48.17 29.96
CA ASN A 109 64.34 -48.69 28.59
C ASN A 109 62.98 -49.19 28.07
N ALA A 110 62.58 -48.75 26.87
CA ALA A 110 61.58 -49.43 26.04
C ALA A 110 61.87 -49.19 24.54
N LYS A 111 61.95 -50.27 23.74
CA LYS A 111 62.13 -50.20 22.28
C LYS A 111 60.77 -50.26 21.57
N THR A 112 60.32 -49.15 20.96
CA THR A 112 59.27 -49.15 19.93
C THR A 112 59.30 -47.87 19.08
N ASP A 113 59.16 -48.03 17.76
CA ASP A 113 58.73 -47.06 16.73
C ASP A 113 59.22 -45.61 16.77
N THR A 114 60.34 -45.36 16.08
CA THR A 114 60.80 -44.01 15.66
C THR A 114 59.80 -43.27 14.76
N THR A 115 58.83 -43.97 14.15
CA THR A 115 57.71 -43.40 13.38
C THR A 115 56.78 -42.55 14.26
N LEU A 116 56.54 -42.97 15.51
CA LEU A 116 55.63 -42.27 16.42
C LEU A 116 56.21 -40.96 16.96
N PHE A 117 57.54 -40.81 17.04
CA PHE A 117 58.16 -39.59 17.55
C PHE A 117 58.01 -38.39 16.61
N HIS A 118 58.08 -38.59 15.29
CA HIS A 118 57.75 -37.53 14.33
C HIS A 118 56.27 -37.16 14.39
N SER A 119 55.36 -38.14 14.50
CA SER A 119 53.94 -37.86 14.71
C SER A 119 53.69 -37.08 16.01
N ALA A 120 54.35 -37.44 17.11
CA ALA A 120 54.20 -36.79 18.41
C ALA A 120 54.80 -35.37 18.45
N LEU A 121 55.94 -35.13 17.79
CA LEU A 121 56.55 -33.80 17.73
C LEU A 121 55.77 -32.87 16.80
N VAL A 122 55.29 -33.38 15.65
CA VAL A 122 54.38 -32.63 14.76
C VAL A 122 53.05 -32.36 15.46
N LEU A 123 52.45 -33.33 16.16
CA LEU A 123 51.20 -33.11 16.91
C LEU A 123 51.40 -32.15 18.09
N ARG A 124 52.53 -32.18 18.81
CA ARG A 124 52.83 -31.16 19.83
C ARG A 124 53.08 -29.79 19.22
N ALA A 125 53.81 -29.69 18.11
CA ALA A 125 54.02 -28.42 17.39
C ALA A 125 52.72 -27.85 16.82
N PHE A 126 51.82 -28.67 16.28
CA PHE A 126 50.48 -28.23 15.87
C PHE A 126 49.60 -27.87 17.09
N ALA A 127 49.74 -28.54 18.23
CA ALA A 127 49.00 -28.23 19.46
C ALA A 127 49.49 -26.97 20.18
N THR A 128 50.78 -26.62 20.09
CA THR A 128 51.33 -25.35 20.62
C THR A 128 51.19 -24.21 19.61
N SER A 129 51.35 -24.45 18.31
CA SER A 129 51.03 -23.48 17.25
C SER A 129 49.55 -23.05 17.31
N ARG A 130 48.62 -23.99 17.56
CA ARG A 130 47.21 -23.67 17.80
C ARG A 130 46.93 -22.88 19.10
N ARG A 131 47.90 -22.67 19.98
CA ARG A 131 47.70 -21.90 21.24
C ARG A 131 48.09 -20.43 21.14
N ASN A 132 48.86 -20.02 20.12
CA ASN A 132 49.26 -18.62 19.92
C ASN A 132 48.79 -18.02 18.56
N MET A 133 47.67 -18.50 18.01
CA MET A 133 46.79 -17.58 17.30
C MET A 133 45.87 -16.92 18.32
N THR A 134 45.94 -15.60 18.45
CA THR A 134 45.00 -14.78 19.23
C THR A 134 43.61 -14.96 18.63
N THR A 135 42.81 -15.84 19.24
CA THR A 135 41.40 -16.03 18.85
C THR A 135 40.64 -14.78 19.24
N THR A 136 40.34 -13.93 18.27
CA THR A 136 39.52 -12.73 18.48
C THR A 136 38.19 -13.12 19.13
N PRO A 137 37.59 -12.26 19.97
CA PRO A 137 36.26 -12.51 20.54
C PRO A 137 35.21 -12.90 19.48
N LEU A 138 35.28 -12.31 18.27
CA LEU A 138 34.46 -12.72 17.13
C LEU A 138 34.64 -14.21 16.74
N LYS A 139 35.86 -14.75 16.77
CA LYS A 139 36.10 -16.18 16.51
C LYS A 139 35.67 -17.06 17.69
N GLN A 140 35.73 -16.55 18.92
CA GLN A 140 35.26 -17.27 20.11
C GLN A 140 33.73 -17.42 20.13
N LEU A 141 32.96 -16.44 19.63
CA LEU A 141 31.51 -16.59 19.38
C LEU A 141 31.20 -17.75 18.43
N GLN A 142 31.97 -17.88 17.35
CA GLN A 142 31.80 -18.99 16.39
C GLN A 142 32.13 -20.35 17.02
N VAL A 143 33.09 -20.41 17.93
CA VAL A 143 33.39 -21.62 18.73
C VAL A 143 32.30 -21.91 19.76
N ALA A 144 31.63 -20.88 20.31
CA ALA A 144 30.46 -21.03 21.18
C ALA A 144 29.19 -21.52 20.44
N GLY A 145 29.24 -21.60 19.10
CA GLY A 145 28.15 -22.11 18.24
C GLY A 145 27.34 -21.04 17.50
N THR A 146 27.70 -19.76 17.62
CA THR A 146 26.98 -18.64 16.99
C THR A 146 27.49 -18.36 15.58
N VAL A 147 26.60 -18.41 14.59
CA VAL A 147 26.91 -18.05 13.20
C VAL A 147 26.78 -16.54 12.98
N VAL A 148 27.76 -15.92 12.31
CA VAL A 148 27.82 -14.46 12.11
C VAL A 148 27.28 -14.07 10.73
N ILE A 149 26.43 -13.03 10.72
CA ILE A 149 25.71 -12.47 9.56
C ILE A 149 25.97 -10.96 9.50
N ALA A 150 26.22 -10.42 8.31
CA ALA A 150 26.58 -9.00 8.14
C ALA A 150 25.35 -8.11 7.86
N ASP A 151 25.06 -7.15 8.76
CA ASP A 151 23.98 -6.16 8.57
C ASP A 151 24.51 -4.86 7.96
N THR A 152 24.86 -4.91 6.68
CA THR A 152 25.36 -3.74 5.93
C THR A 152 25.15 -3.86 4.42
N ALA A 153 25.06 -2.71 3.76
CA ALA A 153 25.15 -2.58 2.30
C ALA A 153 26.61 -2.38 1.81
N ASP A 154 27.56 -2.21 2.73
CA ASP A 154 28.99 -2.01 2.45
C ASP A 154 29.66 -3.33 2.03
N PHE A 155 29.74 -3.54 0.73
CA PHE A 155 30.33 -4.73 0.11
C PHE A 155 31.80 -4.96 0.51
N ALA A 156 32.57 -3.89 0.74
CA ALA A 156 33.98 -3.98 1.12
C ALA A 156 34.15 -4.47 2.57
N LYS A 157 33.23 -4.07 3.47
CA LYS A 157 33.22 -4.57 4.86
C LYS A 157 32.71 -6.00 4.99
N ILE A 158 31.71 -6.43 4.20
CA ILE A 158 31.17 -7.82 4.27
C ILE A 158 32.29 -8.87 4.16
N ALA A 159 33.22 -8.69 3.22
CA ALA A 159 34.33 -9.62 3.00
C ALA A 159 35.32 -9.72 4.19
N ARG A 160 35.31 -8.78 5.14
CA ARG A 160 36.24 -8.74 6.29
C ARG A 160 35.83 -9.66 7.44
N PHE A 161 34.56 -10.11 7.50
CA PHE A 161 33.98 -10.75 8.68
C PHE A 161 33.74 -12.27 8.58
N ASP A 162 34.09 -12.93 7.46
CA ASP A 162 33.86 -14.38 7.23
C ASP A 162 32.36 -14.74 7.42
N ALA A 163 31.46 -13.83 7.00
CA ALA A 163 30.01 -13.92 7.24
C ALA A 163 29.31 -14.88 6.26
N SER A 164 28.48 -15.78 6.78
CA SER A 164 27.81 -16.82 5.98
C SER A 164 26.53 -16.37 5.28
N GLU A 165 26.07 -15.16 5.57
CA GLU A 165 24.85 -14.54 5.05
C GLU A 165 24.97 -13.02 5.25
N GLY A 166 24.29 -12.24 4.42
CA GLY A 166 24.10 -10.80 4.62
C GLY A 166 22.63 -10.40 4.53
N THR A 167 22.29 -9.21 5.02
CA THR A 167 20.91 -8.69 5.10
C THR A 167 20.73 -7.37 4.37
N THR A 168 19.59 -7.22 3.67
CA THR A 168 19.04 -5.91 3.31
C THR A 168 17.84 -5.56 4.22
N ASN A 169 17.58 -4.26 4.38
CA ASN A 169 16.40 -3.69 5.03
C ASN A 169 16.18 -2.24 4.51
N PRO A 170 14.99 -1.63 4.67
CA PRO A 170 14.72 -0.29 4.14
C PRO A 170 15.70 0.79 4.61
N SER A 171 16.07 0.80 5.89
CA SER A 171 17.00 1.78 6.46
C SER A 171 18.43 1.64 5.91
N LEU A 172 18.89 0.44 5.56
CA LEU A 172 20.17 0.23 4.86
C LEU A 172 20.10 0.72 3.41
N LEU A 173 19.02 0.39 2.69
CA LEU A 173 18.85 0.80 1.28
C LEU A 173 18.70 2.33 1.16
N TYR A 174 17.95 2.97 2.05
CA TYR A 174 17.82 4.42 2.13
C TYR A 174 19.14 5.14 2.45
N LYS A 175 20.01 4.55 3.29
CA LYS A 175 21.37 5.08 3.53
C LYS A 175 22.25 4.92 2.29
N ALA A 176 22.29 3.73 1.70
CA ALA A 176 23.11 3.43 0.52
C ALA A 176 22.67 4.25 -0.71
N ALA A 177 21.37 4.55 -0.85
CA ALA A 177 20.83 5.39 -1.92
C ALA A 177 21.28 6.87 -1.87
N LYS A 178 22.08 7.28 -0.86
CA LYS A 178 22.71 8.61 -0.76
C LYS A 178 24.21 8.60 -1.00
N ASP A 179 24.82 7.42 -1.09
CA ASP A 179 26.26 7.26 -1.28
C ASP A 179 26.55 7.06 -2.79
N PRO A 180 27.32 7.95 -3.43
CA PRO A 180 27.66 7.86 -4.85
C PRO A 180 28.29 6.53 -5.28
N THR A 181 28.91 5.79 -4.33
CA THR A 181 29.51 4.47 -4.58
C THR A 181 28.51 3.46 -5.18
N TYR A 182 27.21 3.61 -4.89
CA TYR A 182 26.15 2.70 -5.37
C TYR A 182 25.29 3.30 -6.50
N GLU A 183 25.70 4.42 -7.10
CA GLU A 183 24.91 5.13 -8.13
C GLU A 183 24.53 4.23 -9.31
N SER A 184 25.38 3.26 -9.67
CA SER A 184 25.11 2.26 -10.70
C SER A 184 23.89 1.37 -10.39
N LEU A 185 23.72 0.95 -9.13
CA LEU A 185 22.58 0.13 -8.68
C LEU A 185 21.29 0.97 -8.64
N ILE A 186 21.40 2.23 -8.20
CA ILE A 186 20.28 3.19 -8.18
C ILE A 186 19.81 3.46 -9.62
N ARG A 187 20.75 3.70 -10.55
CA ARG A 187 20.46 3.86 -11.99
C ARG A 187 19.81 2.61 -12.58
N ALA A 188 20.31 1.41 -12.26
CA ALA A 188 19.70 0.16 -12.70
C ALA A 188 18.25 0.02 -12.24
N ALA A 189 17.94 0.40 -10.99
CA ALA A 189 16.57 0.42 -10.48
C ALA A 189 15.67 1.48 -11.17
N VAL A 190 16.22 2.65 -11.53
CA VAL A 190 15.48 3.69 -12.27
C VAL A 190 15.24 3.30 -13.74
N GLU A 191 16.21 2.67 -14.43
CA GLU A 191 15.98 2.15 -15.78
C GLU A 191 15.04 0.95 -15.78
N TYR A 192 15.11 0.07 -14.77
CA TYR A 192 14.09 -0.96 -14.56
C TYR A 192 12.69 -0.35 -14.40
N ALA A 193 12.55 0.68 -13.55
CA ALA A 193 11.29 1.39 -13.35
C ALA A 193 10.74 2.04 -14.64
N LYS A 194 11.61 2.54 -15.52
CA LYS A 194 11.22 3.04 -16.86
C LYS A 194 10.79 1.90 -17.80
N SER A 195 11.41 0.72 -17.69
CA SER A 195 11.14 -0.43 -18.57
C SER A 195 9.80 -1.14 -18.32
N LEU A 196 9.18 -0.90 -17.16
CA LEU A 196 7.83 -1.41 -16.85
C LEU A 196 6.78 -0.78 -17.76
N ASP A 197 5.77 -1.56 -18.15
CA ASP A 197 4.68 -1.14 -19.04
C ASP A 197 4.07 0.20 -18.61
N THR A 198 3.70 1.04 -19.58
CA THR A 198 2.99 2.31 -19.37
C THR A 198 1.75 2.21 -18.48
N ALA A 199 1.05 1.07 -18.47
CA ALA A 199 -0.11 0.83 -17.59
C ALA A 199 0.25 0.68 -16.10
N VAL A 200 1.52 0.41 -15.75
CA VAL A 200 1.95 0.34 -14.35
C VAL A 200 1.98 1.75 -13.75
N THR A 201 1.17 1.98 -12.72
CA THR A 201 1.01 3.32 -12.12
C THR A 201 2.31 3.84 -11.51
N SER A 202 2.45 5.15 -11.36
CA SER A 202 3.64 5.77 -10.76
C SER A 202 3.97 5.23 -9.36
N ALA A 203 2.97 4.86 -8.55
CA ALA A 203 3.17 4.32 -7.20
C ALA A 203 3.67 2.86 -7.21
N GLU A 204 3.10 2.02 -8.07
CA GLU A 204 3.55 0.64 -8.28
C GLU A 204 4.95 0.60 -8.91
N ARG A 205 5.20 1.49 -9.89
CA ARG A 205 6.50 1.66 -10.57
C ARG A 205 7.61 2.02 -9.59
N LEU A 206 7.35 2.93 -8.63
CA LEU A 206 8.30 3.26 -7.56
C LEU A 206 8.47 2.12 -6.55
N SER A 207 7.40 1.39 -6.24
CA SER A 207 7.47 0.23 -5.33
C SER A 207 8.28 -0.91 -5.96
N ALA A 208 8.07 -1.21 -7.24
CA ALA A 208 8.85 -2.16 -8.02
C ALA A 208 10.31 -1.70 -8.22
N ALA A 209 10.58 -0.39 -8.27
CA ALA A 209 11.93 0.16 -8.26
C ALA A 209 12.65 -0.10 -6.92
N VAL A 210 11.95 0.02 -5.79
CA VAL A 210 12.48 -0.33 -4.46
C VAL A 210 12.73 -1.83 -4.35
N ASP A 211 11.79 -2.68 -4.78
CA ASP A 211 11.96 -4.14 -4.81
C ASP A 211 13.21 -4.52 -5.65
N PHE A 212 13.34 -3.95 -6.85
CA PHE A 212 14.46 -4.22 -7.74
C PHE A 212 15.79 -3.69 -7.17
N LEU A 213 15.81 -2.52 -6.53
CA LEU A 213 17.00 -2.01 -5.85
C LEU A 213 17.44 -2.92 -4.69
N ALA A 214 16.48 -3.43 -3.90
CA ALA A 214 16.74 -4.39 -2.83
C ALA A 214 17.37 -5.68 -3.37
N VAL A 215 16.85 -6.17 -4.52
CA VAL A 215 17.38 -7.35 -5.23
C VAL A 215 18.76 -7.09 -5.85
N GLN A 216 19.02 -5.89 -6.39
CA GLN A 216 20.34 -5.52 -6.92
C GLN A 216 21.41 -5.52 -5.82
N PHE A 217 21.15 -4.85 -4.69
CA PHE A 217 22.04 -4.90 -3.53
C PHE A 217 22.21 -6.33 -3.01
N GLY A 218 21.12 -7.08 -2.86
CA GLY A 218 21.16 -8.44 -2.36
C GLY A 218 21.85 -9.44 -3.28
N THR A 219 21.86 -9.20 -4.60
CA THR A 219 22.60 -10.00 -5.59
C THR A 219 24.12 -9.78 -5.43
N GLN A 220 24.54 -8.53 -5.20
CA GLN A 220 25.94 -8.24 -4.88
C GLN A 220 26.36 -8.89 -3.55
N ILE A 221 25.53 -8.77 -2.49
CA ILE A 221 25.77 -9.42 -1.19
C ILE A 221 25.85 -10.95 -1.35
N TYR A 222 24.93 -11.57 -2.08
CA TYR A 222 24.93 -13.00 -2.38
C TYR A 222 26.23 -13.46 -3.03
N SER A 223 26.81 -12.66 -3.95
CA SER A 223 28.08 -12.99 -4.61
C SER A 223 29.28 -13.07 -3.64
N LEU A 224 29.17 -12.44 -2.46
CA LEU A 224 30.21 -12.40 -1.42
C LEU A 224 29.98 -13.44 -0.31
N THR A 225 28.72 -13.73 0.04
CA THR A 225 28.35 -14.56 1.21
C THR A 225 27.79 -15.94 0.85
N GLY A 226 27.25 -16.11 -0.36
CA GLY A 226 26.48 -17.28 -0.77
C GLY A 226 25.05 -17.36 -0.21
N ARG A 227 24.59 -16.37 0.59
CA ARG A 227 23.21 -16.28 1.08
C ARG A 227 22.78 -14.84 1.40
N ILE A 228 21.55 -14.50 1.07
CA ILE A 228 20.94 -13.18 1.25
C ILE A 228 19.60 -13.26 1.99
N SER A 229 19.38 -12.37 2.96
CA SER A 229 18.08 -12.09 3.57
C SER A 229 17.54 -10.74 3.07
N THR A 230 16.28 -10.68 2.59
CA THR A 230 15.67 -9.44 2.04
C THR A 230 14.25 -9.18 2.53
N GLU A 231 13.98 -7.94 2.93
CA GLU A 231 12.71 -7.49 3.53
C GLU A 231 11.61 -7.27 2.49
N VAL A 232 10.40 -7.72 2.81
CA VAL A 232 9.16 -7.27 2.16
C VAL A 232 8.83 -5.84 2.62
N ASP A 233 8.17 -5.02 1.78
CA ASP A 233 7.72 -3.68 2.19
C ASP A 233 6.81 -3.79 3.43
N VAL A 234 7.23 -3.13 4.51
CA VAL A 234 6.59 -3.21 5.83
C VAL A 234 5.15 -2.69 5.82
N ALA A 235 4.78 -1.87 4.82
CA ALA A 235 3.40 -1.45 4.59
C ALA A 235 2.43 -2.64 4.37
N LEU A 236 2.93 -3.79 3.92
CA LEU A 236 2.15 -5.00 3.67
C LEU A 236 1.96 -5.88 4.92
N SER A 237 2.56 -5.54 6.07
CA SER A 237 2.64 -6.42 7.25
C SER A 237 1.28 -6.80 7.86
N PHE A 238 0.18 -6.14 7.50
CA PHE A 238 -1.18 -6.46 7.96
C PHE A 238 -2.06 -7.11 6.88
N ASP A 239 -1.48 -7.48 5.74
CA ASP A 239 -2.11 -8.28 4.69
C ASP A 239 -1.24 -9.50 4.38
N ALA A 240 -1.74 -10.67 4.75
CA ALA A 240 -1.02 -11.93 4.59
C ALA A 240 -0.82 -12.29 3.11
N ASP A 241 -1.83 -12.09 2.27
CA ASP A 241 -1.78 -12.47 0.85
C ASP A 241 -0.94 -11.47 0.04
N ALA A 242 -0.95 -10.18 0.40
CA ALA A 242 -0.04 -9.19 -0.20
C ALA A 242 1.42 -9.46 0.20
N THR A 243 1.65 -9.87 1.45
CA THR A 243 2.97 -10.30 1.92
C THR A 243 3.46 -11.54 1.16
N VAL A 244 2.59 -12.55 0.94
CA VAL A 244 2.91 -13.73 0.10
C VAL A 244 3.23 -13.30 -1.34
N ALA A 245 2.39 -12.46 -1.96
CA ALA A 245 2.58 -12.01 -3.33
C ALA A 245 3.90 -11.24 -3.51
N SER A 246 4.21 -10.31 -2.60
CA SER A 246 5.45 -9.53 -2.62
C SER A 246 6.69 -10.39 -2.35
N ALA A 247 6.59 -11.40 -1.47
CA ALA A 247 7.66 -12.35 -1.21
C ALA A 247 7.98 -13.22 -2.45
N LEU A 248 6.96 -13.73 -3.13
CA LEU A 248 7.12 -14.50 -4.37
C LEU A 248 7.68 -13.65 -5.51
N TRP A 249 7.25 -12.39 -5.59
CA TRP A 249 7.77 -11.42 -6.56
C TRP A 249 9.28 -11.14 -6.36
N LEU A 250 9.74 -10.90 -5.13
CA LEU A 250 11.16 -10.75 -4.82
C LEU A 250 11.97 -12.00 -5.22
N LEU A 251 11.43 -13.21 -5.04
CA LEU A 251 12.09 -14.46 -5.44
C LEU A 251 12.20 -14.60 -6.97
N GLU A 252 11.20 -14.19 -7.74
CA GLU A 252 11.26 -14.19 -9.20
C GLU A 252 12.24 -13.13 -9.73
N LEU A 253 12.33 -11.95 -9.10
CA LEU A 253 13.37 -10.96 -9.39
C LEU A 253 14.78 -11.49 -9.11
N TYR A 254 15.00 -12.16 -7.97
CA TYR A 254 16.30 -12.79 -7.65
C TYR A 254 16.70 -13.88 -8.66
N LYS A 255 15.75 -14.74 -9.01
CA LYS A 255 15.89 -15.77 -10.05
C LYS A 255 16.23 -15.16 -11.42
N ALA A 256 15.66 -14.01 -11.77
CA ALA A 256 16.01 -13.26 -12.98
C ALA A 256 17.44 -12.66 -12.93
N GLN A 257 18.00 -12.41 -11.74
CA GLN A 257 19.42 -12.08 -11.54
C GLN A 257 20.33 -13.33 -11.41
N GLY A 258 19.80 -14.53 -11.58
CA GLY A 258 20.55 -15.79 -11.47
C GLY A 258 20.82 -16.25 -10.02
N VAL A 259 20.23 -15.60 -9.02
CA VAL A 259 20.33 -16.02 -7.61
C VAL A 259 19.36 -17.18 -7.35
N PRO A 260 19.83 -18.35 -6.86
CA PRO A 260 18.97 -19.50 -6.63
C PRO A 260 18.08 -19.30 -5.39
N ARG A 261 16.85 -19.82 -5.44
CA ARG A 261 15.80 -19.63 -4.43
C ARG A 261 16.26 -19.98 -3.02
N GLU A 262 16.99 -21.07 -2.87
CA GLU A 262 17.51 -21.61 -1.62
C GLU A 262 18.59 -20.72 -0.96
N ALA A 263 19.20 -19.80 -1.72
CA ALA A 263 20.10 -18.79 -1.20
C ALA A 263 19.39 -17.50 -0.75
N VAL A 264 18.08 -17.36 -1.00
CA VAL A 264 17.28 -16.21 -0.58
C VAL A 264 16.40 -16.59 0.61
N ARG A 265 16.46 -15.79 1.68
CA ARG A 265 15.52 -15.82 2.78
C ARG A 265 14.68 -14.53 2.76
N ILE A 266 13.36 -14.65 2.70
CA ILE A 266 12.47 -13.49 2.72
C ILE A 266 12.20 -13.09 4.17
N LYS A 267 12.36 -11.80 4.47
CA LYS A 267 12.16 -11.23 5.81
C LYS A 267 10.78 -10.57 5.89
N ILE A 268 10.04 -10.89 6.94
CA ILE A 268 8.62 -10.56 7.11
C ILE A 268 8.38 -10.12 8.55
N SER A 269 7.67 -9.01 8.78
CA SER A 269 7.41 -8.52 10.13
C SER A 269 6.53 -9.47 10.96
N GLY A 270 6.84 -9.59 12.26
CA GLY A 270 6.19 -10.47 13.23
C GLY A 270 4.80 -10.06 13.69
N THR A 271 3.97 -9.54 12.78
CA THR A 271 2.52 -9.41 12.97
C THR A 271 1.84 -10.79 12.90
N TRP A 272 0.55 -10.86 13.22
CA TRP A 272 -0.21 -12.11 13.03
C TRP A 272 -0.25 -12.51 11.55
N GLU A 273 -0.56 -11.53 10.71
CA GLU A 273 -0.75 -11.66 9.27
C GLU A 273 0.56 -12.02 8.56
N GLY A 274 1.68 -11.39 8.95
CA GLY A 274 3.03 -11.72 8.46
C GLY A 274 3.49 -13.12 8.88
N ILE A 275 3.15 -13.57 10.10
CA ILE A 275 3.44 -14.93 10.55
C ILE A 275 2.61 -15.98 9.78
N GLN A 276 1.34 -15.71 9.46
CA GLN A 276 0.55 -16.57 8.58
C GLN A 276 1.04 -16.54 7.13
N ALA A 277 1.51 -15.39 6.62
CA ALA A 277 2.14 -15.29 5.32
C ALA A 277 3.41 -16.16 5.24
N ALA A 278 4.28 -16.08 6.26
CA ALA A 278 5.48 -16.92 6.37
C ALA A 278 5.14 -18.42 6.45
N ARG A 279 4.05 -18.79 7.13
CA ARG A 279 3.51 -20.16 7.16
C ARG A 279 3.11 -20.67 5.77
N VAL A 280 2.42 -19.84 4.98
CA VAL A 280 2.03 -20.16 3.58
C VAL A 280 3.28 -20.28 2.69
N LEU A 281 4.21 -19.32 2.81
CA LEU A 281 5.46 -19.28 2.05
C LEU A 281 6.35 -20.51 2.30
N GLN A 282 6.48 -20.97 3.54
CA GLN A 282 7.16 -22.23 3.85
C GLN A 282 6.38 -23.45 3.34
N ARG A 283 5.09 -23.56 3.70
CA ARG A 283 4.28 -24.77 3.45
C ARG A 283 3.99 -25.04 1.97
N ASP A 284 3.51 -24.01 1.26
CA ASP A 284 2.94 -24.17 -0.09
C ASP A 284 3.94 -23.84 -1.20
N HIS A 285 5.01 -23.11 -0.88
CA HIS A 285 6.01 -22.67 -1.86
C HIS A 285 7.45 -23.08 -1.52
N GLY A 286 7.78 -23.44 -0.28
CA GLY A 286 9.17 -23.67 0.14
C GLY A 286 10.07 -22.44 -0.03
N ALA A 287 9.59 -21.26 0.38
CA ALA A 287 10.43 -20.06 0.51
C ALA A 287 11.02 -20.01 1.93
N SER A 288 12.34 -19.84 2.04
CA SER A 288 12.98 -19.66 3.34
C SER A 288 12.53 -18.33 3.96
N CYS A 289 12.18 -18.33 5.25
CA CYS A 289 11.60 -17.16 5.93
C CYS A 289 12.38 -16.73 7.18
N LEU A 290 12.55 -15.41 7.34
CA LEU A 290 12.98 -14.73 8.58
C LEU A 290 11.81 -13.92 9.11
N VAL A 291 11.36 -14.15 10.35
CA VAL A 291 10.39 -13.23 10.97
C VAL A 291 11.15 -12.12 11.71
N THR A 292 11.05 -10.89 11.20
CA THR A 292 11.64 -9.67 11.76
C THR A 292 10.66 -8.95 12.69
N VAL A 293 11.05 -7.81 13.28
CA VAL A 293 10.16 -7.02 14.17
C VAL A 293 9.68 -7.88 15.35
N VAL A 294 10.55 -8.75 15.88
CA VAL A 294 10.26 -9.65 17.00
C VAL A 294 10.74 -9.02 18.31
N PHE A 295 9.85 -9.00 19.30
CA PHE A 295 10.07 -8.40 20.61
C PHE A 295 9.53 -9.29 21.73
N SER A 296 8.38 -9.95 21.56
CA SER A 296 7.81 -10.86 22.57
C SER A 296 8.05 -12.34 22.29
N LEU A 297 7.99 -13.14 23.36
CA LEU A 297 7.96 -14.60 23.26
C LEU A 297 6.72 -15.10 22.49
N VAL A 298 5.62 -14.35 22.49
CA VAL A 298 4.38 -14.67 21.75
C VAL A 298 4.65 -14.72 20.24
N GLN A 299 5.32 -13.70 19.70
CA GLN A 299 5.77 -13.67 18.30
C GLN A 299 6.74 -14.81 17.99
N ALA A 300 7.72 -15.04 18.88
CA ALA A 300 8.73 -16.09 18.70
C ALA A 300 8.11 -17.51 18.62
N ILE A 301 7.12 -17.81 19.46
CA ILE A 301 6.41 -19.10 19.44
C ILE A 301 5.56 -19.22 18.17
N ALA A 302 4.73 -18.21 17.86
CA ALA A 302 3.86 -18.25 16.68
C ALA A 302 4.66 -18.41 15.38
N ALA A 303 5.78 -17.69 15.24
CA ALA A 303 6.69 -17.83 14.12
C ALA A 303 7.34 -19.23 14.05
N ALA A 304 7.74 -19.80 15.18
CA ALA A 304 8.32 -21.14 15.22
C ALA A 304 7.29 -22.25 14.89
N GLU A 305 6.03 -22.06 15.29
CA GLU A 305 4.90 -22.91 14.90
C GLU A 305 4.48 -22.74 13.43
N ALA A 306 4.72 -21.56 12.83
CA ALA A 306 4.60 -21.35 11.39
C ALA A 306 5.67 -22.10 10.56
N GLY A 307 6.74 -22.58 11.21
CA GLY A 307 7.82 -23.34 10.58
C GLY A 307 8.87 -22.48 9.86
N VAL A 308 9.01 -21.20 10.22
CA VAL A 308 10.01 -20.31 9.62
C VAL A 308 11.43 -20.75 9.99
N ASP A 309 12.42 -20.49 9.12
CA ASP A 309 13.80 -20.90 9.39
C ASP A 309 14.41 -20.16 10.58
N ALA A 310 14.08 -18.88 10.73
CA ALA A 310 14.61 -18.04 11.79
C ALA A 310 13.66 -16.92 12.23
N ILE A 311 13.89 -16.41 13.44
CA ILE A 311 13.31 -15.16 13.96
C ILE A 311 14.43 -14.16 14.27
N ALA A 312 14.20 -12.86 14.07
CA ALA A 312 15.18 -11.80 14.32
C ALA A 312 14.72 -10.82 15.41
N PRO A 313 14.94 -11.13 16.70
CA PRO A 313 14.60 -10.23 17.79
C PRO A 313 15.63 -9.11 18.00
N TYR A 314 15.14 -7.90 18.25
CA TYR A 314 15.95 -6.67 18.22
C TYR A 314 16.49 -6.31 19.62
N VAL A 315 17.56 -7.01 20.05
CA VAL A 315 18.23 -6.91 21.36
C VAL A 315 18.38 -5.47 21.85
N GLY A 316 18.96 -4.59 21.05
CA GLY A 316 19.20 -3.21 21.46
C GLY A 316 17.94 -2.40 21.68
N ARG A 317 16.89 -2.57 20.85
CA ARG A 317 15.63 -1.83 21.01
C ARG A 317 14.86 -2.29 22.27
N LEU A 318 14.94 -3.57 22.62
CA LEU A 318 14.44 -4.13 23.87
C LEU A 318 15.21 -3.55 25.08
N ALA A 319 16.54 -3.49 25.00
CA ALA A 319 17.39 -2.92 26.06
C ALA A 319 17.18 -1.40 26.24
N ASP A 320 16.99 -0.66 25.14
CA ASP A 320 16.67 0.77 25.16
C ASP A 320 15.32 1.01 25.87
N TRP A 321 14.28 0.22 25.57
CA TRP A 321 12.97 0.34 26.23
C TRP A 321 13.04 -0.03 27.72
N GLY A 322 13.67 -1.16 28.06
CA GLY A 322 13.77 -1.61 29.44
C GLY A 322 14.49 -0.59 30.33
N ARG A 323 15.54 0.06 29.82
CA ARG A 323 16.25 1.14 30.52
C ARG A 323 15.36 2.35 30.78
N LEU A 324 14.54 2.76 29.80
CA LEU A 324 13.59 3.87 29.94
C LEU A 324 12.48 3.56 30.96
N HIS A 325 12.14 2.29 31.15
CA HIS A 325 11.11 1.81 32.09
C HIS A 325 11.69 1.27 33.42
N GLY A 326 12.97 1.54 33.70
CA GLY A 326 13.60 1.20 34.98
C GLY A 326 13.82 -0.30 35.23
N ILE A 327 13.80 -1.14 34.19
CA ILE A 327 14.04 -2.59 34.32
C ILE A 327 15.52 -2.84 34.61
N GLU A 328 15.80 -3.60 35.68
CA GLU A 328 17.17 -3.99 36.05
C GLU A 328 17.81 -4.95 35.04
N GLY A 329 19.11 -4.77 34.80
CA GLY A 329 19.89 -5.57 33.85
C GLY A 329 19.68 -5.17 32.38
N ASP A 330 20.00 -6.07 31.46
CA ASP A 330 19.76 -5.87 30.03
C ASP A 330 18.51 -6.65 29.59
N HIS A 331 17.40 -5.94 29.46
CA HIS A 331 16.11 -6.50 29.05
C HIS A 331 16.17 -7.20 27.68
N GLY A 332 17.00 -6.71 26.75
CA GLY A 332 17.17 -7.32 25.44
C GLY A 332 17.86 -8.69 25.49
N VAL A 333 18.97 -8.77 26.25
CA VAL A 333 19.68 -10.03 26.50
C VAL A 333 18.76 -11.02 27.22
N ALA A 334 18.03 -10.57 28.25
CA ALA A 334 17.11 -11.43 29.01
C ALA A 334 15.97 -12.00 28.13
N THR A 335 15.29 -11.14 27.37
CA THR A 335 14.16 -11.53 26.50
C THR A 335 14.61 -12.43 25.35
N VAL A 336 15.75 -12.17 24.71
CA VAL A 336 16.28 -13.04 23.64
C VAL A 336 16.81 -14.38 24.18
N SER A 337 17.40 -14.39 25.38
CA SER A 337 17.75 -15.65 26.08
C SER A 337 16.52 -16.50 26.37
N LYS A 338 15.42 -15.88 26.81
CA LYS A 338 14.12 -16.53 27.05
C LYS A 338 13.57 -17.16 25.77
N MET A 339 13.59 -16.43 24.65
CA MET A 339 13.20 -16.96 23.33
C MET A 339 14.06 -18.16 22.91
N GLN A 340 15.39 -18.02 22.92
CA GLN A 340 16.32 -19.07 22.48
C GLN A 340 16.15 -20.37 23.28
N ASN A 341 16.05 -20.26 24.61
CA ASN A 341 15.91 -21.43 25.46
C ASN A 341 14.50 -22.05 25.35
N TYR A 342 13.44 -21.26 25.20
CA TYR A 342 12.08 -21.79 24.98
C TYR A 342 11.97 -22.58 23.67
N LEU A 343 12.52 -22.04 22.57
CA LEU A 343 12.51 -22.73 21.28
C LEU A 343 13.29 -24.05 21.34
N ARG A 344 14.45 -24.06 22.03
CA ARG A 344 15.23 -25.28 22.29
C ARG A 344 14.48 -26.28 23.18
N LYS A 345 13.77 -25.83 24.24
CA LYS A 345 13.02 -26.70 25.19
C LYS A 345 11.98 -27.57 24.48
N PHE A 346 11.27 -26.99 23.51
CA PHE A 346 10.18 -27.66 22.81
C PHE A 346 10.56 -28.20 21.42
N GLY A 347 11.86 -28.24 21.10
CA GLY A 347 12.38 -28.86 19.88
C GLY A 347 12.02 -28.14 18.59
N TYR A 348 11.73 -26.83 18.64
CA TYR A 348 11.49 -26.04 17.44
C TYR A 348 12.76 -25.95 16.58
N LYS A 349 12.62 -26.03 15.26
CA LYS A 349 13.74 -25.96 14.31
C LYS A 349 14.17 -24.52 13.99
N THR A 350 13.30 -23.56 14.28
CA THR A 350 13.48 -22.13 14.01
C THR A 350 14.64 -21.56 14.83
N GLN A 351 15.61 -20.99 14.14
CA GLN A 351 16.81 -20.41 14.72
C GLN A 351 16.54 -19.00 15.28
N VAL A 352 17.21 -18.62 16.37
CA VAL A 352 17.20 -17.22 16.83
C VAL A 352 18.35 -16.45 16.19
N MET A 353 18.03 -15.37 15.46
CA MET A 353 18.96 -14.40 14.88
C MET A 353 18.97 -13.12 15.71
N ALA A 354 19.76 -13.10 16.79
CA ALA A 354 19.89 -11.89 17.60
C ALA A 354 20.39 -10.72 16.74
N ALA A 355 19.71 -9.57 16.81
CA ALA A 355 19.89 -8.45 15.90
C ALA A 355 19.84 -7.09 16.61
N SER A 356 20.24 -6.01 15.91
CA SER A 356 20.15 -4.62 16.39
C SER A 356 20.86 -4.39 17.74
N PHE A 357 22.07 -4.92 17.92
CA PHE A 357 22.89 -4.68 19.12
C PHE A 357 23.21 -3.19 19.36
N ARG A 358 23.53 -2.84 20.60
CA ARG A 358 24.10 -1.53 21.01
C ARG A 358 25.56 -1.63 21.43
N THR A 359 25.96 -2.77 22.02
CA THR A 359 27.30 -2.97 22.58
C THR A 359 27.82 -4.37 22.31
N THR A 360 29.14 -4.51 22.34
CA THR A 360 29.85 -5.78 22.35
C THR A 360 29.52 -6.62 23.59
N THR A 361 29.24 -5.99 24.74
CA THR A 361 28.79 -6.68 25.96
C THR A 361 27.51 -7.49 25.74
N GLN A 362 26.53 -6.94 25.01
CA GLN A 362 25.30 -7.66 24.64
C GLN A 362 25.59 -8.86 23.73
N VAL A 363 26.54 -8.71 22.79
CA VAL A 363 27.02 -9.80 21.92
C VAL A 363 27.66 -10.92 22.75
N ARG A 364 28.56 -10.59 23.68
CA ARG A 364 29.18 -11.57 24.60
C ARG A 364 28.16 -12.24 25.52
N ALA A 365 27.13 -11.51 25.96
CA ALA A 365 26.09 -12.04 26.83
C ALA A 365 25.12 -13.02 26.13
N LEU A 366 25.01 -12.97 24.80
CA LEU A 366 24.22 -13.91 23.99
C LEU A 366 25.09 -14.98 23.28
N ALA A 367 26.35 -15.17 23.67
CA ALA A 367 27.23 -16.17 23.08
C ALA A 367 26.62 -17.60 23.13
N GLY A 368 26.49 -18.25 21.97
CA GLY A 368 25.77 -19.51 21.82
C GLY A 368 24.32 -19.37 21.33
N VAL A 369 23.84 -18.15 21.04
CA VAL A 369 22.65 -17.92 20.19
C VAL A 369 22.89 -18.50 18.79
N ASP A 370 21.86 -19.03 18.11
CA ASP A 370 22.02 -19.78 16.87
C ASP A 370 22.66 -18.94 15.74
N LEU A 371 22.11 -17.75 15.49
CA LEU A 371 22.57 -16.79 14.48
C LEU A 371 22.73 -15.41 15.14
N LEU A 372 23.64 -14.58 14.64
CA LEU A 372 23.88 -13.23 15.13
C LEU A 372 24.15 -12.27 13.98
N THR A 373 23.43 -11.15 13.96
CA THR A 373 23.64 -10.07 12.99
C THR A 373 23.86 -8.72 13.68
N ALA A 374 24.89 -8.01 13.26
CA ALA A 374 25.34 -6.77 13.88
C ALA A 374 25.93 -5.82 12.83
N SER A 375 25.99 -4.52 13.15
CA SER A 375 26.59 -3.53 12.25
C SER A 375 28.11 -3.70 12.20
N PRO A 376 28.78 -3.21 11.13
CA PRO A 376 30.22 -3.36 10.97
C PRO A 376 31.02 -2.78 12.13
N GLU A 377 30.54 -1.72 12.77
CA GLU A 377 31.22 -1.05 13.88
C GLU A 377 31.27 -1.94 15.14
N ILE A 378 30.19 -2.69 15.40
CA ILE A 378 30.16 -3.69 16.48
C ILE A 378 31.05 -4.89 16.11
N LEU A 379 31.03 -5.35 14.86
CA LEU A 379 31.88 -6.46 14.41
C LEU A 379 33.38 -6.10 14.44
N GLU A 380 33.74 -4.87 14.07
CA GLU A 380 35.11 -4.35 14.18
C GLU A 380 35.51 -4.16 15.66
N ALA A 381 34.63 -3.73 16.54
CA ALA A 381 34.91 -3.72 17.99
C ALA A 381 35.19 -5.14 18.53
N MET A 382 34.35 -6.14 18.18
CA MET A 382 34.55 -7.56 18.54
C MET A 382 35.84 -8.20 17.96
N LEU A 383 36.54 -7.53 17.02
CA LEU A 383 37.84 -7.96 16.51
C LEU A 383 39.02 -7.38 17.30
N HIS A 384 38.85 -6.22 17.94
CA HIS A 384 39.91 -5.52 18.69
C HIS A 384 39.79 -5.67 20.22
N GLU A 385 38.65 -6.17 20.72
CA GLU A 385 38.49 -6.52 22.14
C GLU A 385 39.41 -7.67 22.58
N THR A 386 39.80 -7.63 23.86
CA THR A 386 40.62 -8.66 24.53
C THR A 386 39.84 -9.48 25.57
N GLU A 387 38.59 -9.13 25.86
CA GLU A 387 37.76 -9.86 26.84
C GLU A 387 37.27 -11.21 26.26
N PRO A 388 37.51 -12.35 26.93
CA PRO A 388 37.17 -13.67 26.39
C PRO A 388 35.67 -13.95 26.39
N VAL A 389 35.19 -14.60 25.34
CA VAL A 389 33.79 -14.96 25.14
C VAL A 389 33.51 -16.37 25.69
N ALA A 390 32.96 -16.44 26.89
CA ALA A 390 32.44 -17.68 27.47
C ALA A 390 31.03 -17.99 26.92
N PRO A 391 30.72 -19.24 26.50
CA PRO A 391 29.37 -19.63 26.08
C PRO A 391 28.32 -19.37 27.18
N LYS A 392 27.18 -18.79 26.79
CA LYS A 392 26.06 -18.44 27.69
C LYS A 392 24.81 -19.27 27.40
N LEU A 393 24.49 -19.47 26.12
CA LEU A 393 23.28 -20.16 25.66
C LEU A 393 23.65 -21.53 25.09
N THR A 394 23.58 -22.57 25.91
CA THR A 394 24.02 -23.93 25.53
C THR A 394 22.82 -24.84 25.22
N ARG A 395 23.04 -26.16 25.12
CA ARG A 395 21.97 -27.17 25.16
C ARG A 395 21.60 -27.58 26.59
N ASN A 396 22.49 -27.36 27.56
CA ASN A 396 22.28 -27.78 28.95
C ASN A 396 21.43 -26.76 29.73
N THR A 397 21.47 -25.47 29.35
CA THR A 397 20.65 -24.36 29.91
C THR A 397 19.15 -24.46 29.65
N VAL A 398 18.67 -25.66 29.29
CA VAL A 398 17.33 -25.95 28.78
C VAL A 398 16.65 -27.06 29.57
N HIS A 399 17.42 -27.94 30.24
CA HIS A 399 16.85 -29.05 31.02
C HIS A 399 15.97 -28.55 32.17
N ASP A 400 16.47 -27.59 32.96
CA ASP A 400 15.86 -27.18 34.24
C ASP A 400 14.76 -26.10 34.11
N LEU A 401 14.43 -25.68 32.88
CA LEU A 401 13.37 -24.69 32.65
C LEU A 401 11.97 -25.30 32.81
N ASP A 402 11.33 -25.01 33.94
CA ASP A 402 9.90 -25.27 34.13
C ASP A 402 9.07 -24.12 33.53
N VAL A 403 8.55 -24.36 32.32
CA VAL A 403 7.69 -23.43 31.57
C VAL A 403 6.64 -24.23 30.79
N PRO A 404 5.37 -23.79 30.73
CA PRO A 404 4.34 -24.49 29.98
C PRO A 404 4.56 -24.37 28.46
N LYS A 405 4.17 -25.41 27.71
CA LYS A 405 4.04 -25.27 26.25
C LYS A 405 2.78 -24.48 25.91
N ILE A 406 2.94 -23.41 25.14
CA ILE A 406 1.86 -22.56 24.63
C ILE A 406 1.83 -22.69 23.10
N SER A 407 0.65 -22.52 22.52
CA SER A 407 0.42 -22.52 21.07
C SER A 407 -0.38 -21.27 20.68
N TYR A 408 -0.12 -20.76 19.48
CA TYR A 408 -0.69 -19.53 18.95
C TYR A 408 -1.08 -19.64 17.47
N ILE A 409 -0.41 -20.47 16.66
CA ILE A 409 -0.50 -20.38 15.17
C ILE A 409 -1.88 -20.70 14.57
N ASN A 410 -2.83 -21.20 15.37
CA ASN A 410 -4.22 -21.46 14.98
C ASN A 410 -5.24 -20.69 15.84
N ASP A 411 -4.80 -19.78 16.71
CA ASP A 411 -5.63 -19.05 17.67
C ASP A 411 -5.27 -17.54 17.63
N GLU A 412 -5.89 -16.84 16.68
CA GLU A 412 -5.72 -15.38 16.50
C GLU A 412 -6.13 -14.58 17.74
N PRO A 413 -7.31 -14.83 18.39
CA PRO A 413 -7.68 -14.12 19.61
C PRO A 413 -6.62 -14.27 20.72
N LYS A 414 -6.11 -15.49 20.96
CA LYS A 414 -5.08 -15.71 21.97
C LYS A 414 -3.74 -15.06 21.61
N PHE A 415 -3.31 -15.14 20.34
CA PHE A 415 -2.10 -14.45 19.89
C PHE A 415 -2.20 -12.95 20.13
N ARG A 416 -3.30 -12.32 19.68
CA ARG A 416 -3.49 -10.88 19.85
C ARG A 416 -3.67 -10.49 21.32
N TRP A 417 -4.36 -11.29 22.13
CA TRP A 417 -4.52 -11.02 23.56
C TRP A 417 -3.17 -11.05 24.29
N ASP A 418 -2.44 -12.17 24.22
CA ASP A 418 -1.17 -12.34 24.93
C ASP A 418 -0.08 -11.40 24.40
N PHE A 419 -0.10 -11.04 23.11
CA PHE A 419 0.80 -10.02 22.55
C PHE A 419 0.53 -8.62 23.12
N ASN A 420 -0.74 -8.25 23.32
CA ASN A 420 -1.08 -6.94 23.91
C ASN A 420 -0.84 -6.85 25.43
N GLN A 421 -0.49 -7.96 26.11
CA GLN A 421 0.02 -7.93 27.48
C GLN A 421 1.52 -7.61 27.56
N ASP A 422 2.23 -7.54 26.43
CA ASP A 422 3.65 -7.22 26.35
C ASP A 422 3.82 -5.79 25.79
N GLU A 423 3.74 -4.79 26.69
CA GLU A 423 3.80 -3.35 26.36
C GLU A 423 5.03 -3.01 25.50
N CYS A 424 6.19 -3.59 25.84
CA CYS A 424 7.43 -3.43 25.08
C CYS A 424 7.27 -3.90 23.64
N ALA A 425 6.67 -5.08 23.44
CA ALA A 425 6.47 -5.64 22.12
C ALA A 425 5.43 -4.88 21.29
N VAL A 426 4.34 -4.41 21.90
CA VAL A 426 3.36 -3.53 21.23
C VAL A 426 4.05 -2.25 20.74
N GLU A 427 4.73 -1.52 21.64
CA GLU A 427 5.40 -0.26 21.29
C GLU A 427 6.49 -0.45 20.24
N LYS A 428 7.45 -1.37 20.48
CA LYS A 428 8.64 -1.47 19.63
C LYS A 428 8.37 -2.16 18.31
N SER A 429 7.31 -2.96 18.20
CA SER A 429 6.78 -3.39 16.90
C SER A 429 6.26 -2.19 16.10
N ALA A 430 5.45 -1.33 16.73
CA ALA A 430 4.92 -0.14 16.07
C ALA A 430 6.01 0.87 15.68
N ASP A 431 7.00 1.12 16.55
CA ASP A 431 8.16 1.98 16.25
C ASP A 431 9.02 1.43 15.10
N ALA A 432 9.27 0.12 15.08
CA ALA A 432 10.06 -0.49 14.02
C ALA A 432 9.34 -0.44 12.67
N MET A 433 8.03 -0.71 12.64
CA MET A 433 7.25 -0.63 11.41
C MET A 433 7.13 0.82 10.90
N ARG A 434 6.92 1.80 11.79
CA ARG A 434 6.96 3.24 11.44
C ARG A 434 8.28 3.64 10.79
N GLN A 435 9.42 3.35 11.46
CA GLN A 435 10.74 3.73 10.95
C GLN A 435 11.07 3.09 9.60
N PHE A 436 10.74 1.80 9.41
CA PHE A 436 10.96 1.13 8.14
C PHE A 436 10.06 1.69 7.02
N GLY A 437 8.80 2.04 7.33
CA GLY A 437 7.89 2.68 6.38
C GLY A 437 8.38 4.07 5.97
N GLU A 438 8.79 4.91 6.92
CA GLU A 438 9.36 6.23 6.63
C GLU A 438 10.61 6.14 5.75
N ASP A 439 11.51 5.20 6.00
CA ASP A 439 12.74 5.04 5.20
C ASP A 439 12.43 4.47 3.80
N THR A 440 11.43 3.60 3.65
CA THR A 440 10.89 3.19 2.35
C THR A 440 10.34 4.38 1.56
N GLU A 441 9.51 5.25 2.17
CA GLU A 441 8.94 6.40 1.48
C GLU A 441 10.01 7.47 1.13
N ARG A 442 11.00 7.67 2.00
CA ARG A 442 12.18 8.51 1.70
C ARG A 442 13.00 7.95 0.54
N LEU A 443 13.11 6.63 0.41
CA LEU A 443 13.77 5.97 -0.71
C LEU A 443 12.95 6.10 -2.02
N LYS A 444 11.62 5.90 -1.96
CA LYS A 444 10.70 6.16 -3.09
C LYS A 444 10.83 7.61 -3.58
N ALA A 445 10.93 8.59 -2.67
CA ALA A 445 11.12 10.00 -3.03
C ALA A 445 12.46 10.27 -3.75
N ILE A 446 13.57 9.63 -3.34
CA ILE A 446 14.86 9.71 -4.05
C ILE A 446 14.72 9.15 -5.47
N LEU A 447 14.15 7.95 -5.62
CA LEU A 447 13.96 7.30 -6.92
C LEU A 447 13.03 8.12 -7.83
N GLN A 448 11.95 8.68 -7.29
CA GLN A 448 11.02 9.55 -8.03
C GLN A 448 11.66 10.86 -8.50
N HIS A 449 12.65 11.39 -7.77
CA HIS A 449 13.40 12.57 -8.19
C HIS A 449 14.37 12.28 -9.35
N LEU A 450 14.88 11.05 -9.44
CA LEU A 450 15.82 10.62 -10.49
C LEU A 450 15.10 10.16 -11.77
N LEU A 451 13.90 9.58 -11.65
CA LEU A 451 13.11 9.03 -12.75
C LEU A 451 12.93 9.99 -13.97
N PRO A 452 12.66 11.30 -13.80
CA PRO A 452 12.54 12.25 -14.92
C PRO A 452 13.88 12.84 -15.39
N ARG A 453 14.95 12.73 -14.58
CA ARG A 453 16.22 13.47 -14.79
C ARG A 453 17.22 12.74 -15.68
N LEU A 454 17.08 11.43 -15.84
CA LEU A 454 18.03 10.58 -16.56
C LEU A 454 17.79 10.48 -18.08
N THR A 455 17.13 11.47 -18.69
CA THR A 455 16.92 11.57 -20.16
C THR A 455 17.89 12.52 -20.86
N SER A 456 18.59 13.40 -20.12
CA SER A 456 19.45 14.45 -20.68
C SER A 456 20.96 14.18 -20.57
N ALA A 457 21.36 13.01 -20.06
CA ALA A 457 22.73 12.74 -19.61
C ALA A 457 23.34 11.44 -20.16
N MET A 458 23.21 11.18 -21.46
CA MET A 458 24.15 10.32 -22.20
C MET A 458 24.54 10.97 -23.53
N GLY A 459 25.80 11.38 -23.62
CA GLY A 459 26.44 11.70 -24.89
C GLY A 459 26.68 10.44 -25.73
N SER A 460 26.88 10.60 -27.03
CA SER A 460 27.01 9.50 -27.99
C SER A 460 28.17 8.55 -27.68
N PHE A 461 27.86 7.26 -27.48
CA PHE A 461 28.81 6.17 -27.74
C PHE A 461 28.32 5.34 -28.92
N THR A 462 28.98 5.49 -30.06
CA THR A 462 28.72 4.75 -31.29
C THR A 462 29.37 3.37 -31.22
N LEU A 463 28.57 2.30 -31.23
CA LEU A 463 29.05 0.95 -31.53
C LEU A 463 29.08 0.76 -33.05
N ALA A 464 30.27 0.51 -33.60
CA ALA A 464 30.48 0.25 -35.02
C ALA A 464 30.06 -1.19 -35.41
N PRO A 465 29.50 -1.40 -36.61
CA PRO A 465 29.00 -2.71 -37.02
C PRO A 465 30.11 -3.63 -37.57
N SER A 466 30.21 -4.87 -37.07
CA SER A 466 30.89 -5.97 -37.75
C SER A 466 30.29 -7.33 -37.38
N GLY A 467 30.25 -8.26 -38.33
CA GLY A 467 29.68 -9.61 -38.17
C GLY A 467 28.38 -9.84 -38.98
N LYS A 468 28.44 -10.74 -39.98
CA LYS A 468 27.25 -11.25 -40.69
C LYS A 468 26.67 -12.48 -39.97
N PRO A 469 25.37 -12.78 -40.12
CA PRO A 469 24.69 -13.84 -39.37
C PRO A 469 24.94 -15.25 -39.95
N PRO A 470 24.89 -16.31 -39.12
CA PRO A 470 24.53 -17.66 -39.55
C PRO A 470 23.01 -17.79 -39.75
N THR A 471 22.58 -18.82 -40.49
CA THR A 471 21.19 -18.99 -40.96
C THR A 471 20.24 -19.68 -39.98
N ASP A 472 18.96 -19.32 -40.11
CA ASP A 472 17.71 -19.95 -39.64
C ASP A 472 17.62 -21.47 -39.96
N PRO A 473 16.67 -22.29 -39.42
CA PRO A 473 15.66 -22.04 -38.37
C PRO A 473 15.61 -23.06 -37.20
N LEU A 474 15.19 -22.60 -36.01
CA LEU A 474 14.38 -23.41 -35.09
C LEU A 474 13.33 -22.56 -34.37
N ARG A 475 12.05 -22.98 -34.43
CA ARG A 475 10.93 -22.33 -33.74
C ARG A 475 10.99 -22.60 -32.23
N GLY A 476 10.91 -21.55 -31.42
CA GLY A 476 10.94 -21.67 -29.96
C GLY A 476 10.70 -20.34 -29.23
N THR A 477 9.58 -19.68 -29.50
CA THR A 477 9.24 -18.37 -28.91
C THR A 477 8.83 -18.49 -27.44
N SER A 478 9.81 -18.64 -26.53
CA SER A 478 9.62 -18.45 -25.10
C SER A 478 9.59 -16.95 -24.77
N ALA A 479 8.41 -16.33 -24.92
CA ALA A 479 8.20 -14.95 -24.48
C ALA A 479 8.39 -14.85 -22.96
N ILE A 480 9.18 -13.88 -22.51
CA ILE A 480 9.33 -13.57 -21.08
C ILE A 480 8.05 -12.87 -20.64
N ALA A 481 7.20 -13.59 -19.91
CA ALA A 481 5.96 -13.03 -19.36
C ALA A 481 6.28 -12.09 -18.19
N PHE A 482 5.99 -10.80 -18.36
CA PHE A 482 6.12 -9.80 -17.29
C PHE A 482 5.06 -10.05 -16.21
N TYR A 483 5.50 -10.55 -15.06
CA TYR A 483 4.65 -10.81 -13.90
C TYR A 483 4.45 -9.51 -13.11
N ILE A 484 3.36 -8.79 -13.37
CA ILE A 484 2.97 -7.61 -12.57
C ILE A 484 2.37 -8.10 -11.24
N ARG A 485 2.60 -7.38 -10.13
CA ARG A 485 2.09 -7.73 -8.79
C ARG A 485 0.56 -7.94 -8.85
N PRO A 486 0.01 -9.12 -8.51
CA PRO A 486 -1.42 -9.25 -8.29
C PRO A 486 -1.82 -8.53 -6.99
N SER A 487 -2.92 -7.77 -7.03
CA SER A 487 -3.50 -7.20 -5.81
C SER A 487 -4.09 -8.30 -4.94
N ALA A 488 -3.80 -8.25 -3.63
CA ALA A 488 -4.28 -9.24 -2.69
C ALA A 488 -5.79 -9.12 -2.48
N SER A 489 -6.50 -10.24 -2.59
CA SER A 489 -7.92 -10.33 -2.26
C SER A 489 -8.19 -11.68 -1.59
N VAL A 490 -8.18 -11.65 -0.25
CA VAL A 490 -8.18 -12.85 0.59
C VAL A 490 -9.42 -13.71 0.36
N LYS A 491 -9.23 -14.90 -0.21
CA LYS A 491 -10.27 -15.93 -0.37
C LYS A 491 -10.00 -17.11 0.54
N THR A 492 -10.72 -17.18 1.66
CA THR A 492 -10.70 -18.33 2.56
C THR A 492 -11.22 -19.60 1.88
N ARG A 493 -10.58 -20.73 2.16
CA ARG A 493 -10.74 -21.97 1.38
C ARG A 493 -11.77 -22.92 2.01
N GLY A 494 -12.95 -23.00 1.40
CA GLY A 494 -13.89 -24.09 1.65
C GLY A 494 -13.38 -25.45 1.17
N TYR A 495 -14.02 -26.53 1.63
CA TYR A 495 -13.69 -27.91 1.24
C TYR A 495 -13.85 -28.13 -0.28
N ARG A 496 -13.11 -29.09 -0.83
CA ARG A 496 -13.26 -29.52 -2.24
C ARG A 496 -14.51 -30.38 -2.40
N ASP A 497 -15.20 -30.19 -3.52
CA ASP A 497 -15.68 -31.33 -4.30
C ASP A 497 -15.73 -31.04 -5.82
N ALA A 498 -16.01 -32.09 -6.60
CA ALA A 498 -16.03 -32.25 -8.07
C ALA A 498 -15.98 -31.04 -9.05
N GLN A 499 -14.99 -31.11 -9.95
CA GLN A 499 -15.00 -30.84 -11.41
C GLN A 499 -15.98 -29.81 -12.03
N SER A 500 -15.42 -28.82 -12.76
CA SER A 500 -15.57 -28.70 -14.23
C SER A 500 -14.77 -27.52 -14.80
N HIS A 501 -14.40 -27.57 -16.09
CA HIS A 501 -13.75 -26.46 -16.79
C HIS A 501 -14.80 -25.50 -17.38
N HIS A 502 -14.98 -24.33 -16.78
CA HIS A 502 -15.62 -23.16 -17.39
C HIS A 502 -14.73 -21.93 -17.18
N ALA A 503 -14.66 -21.04 -18.17
CA ALA A 503 -13.89 -19.80 -18.05
C ALA A 503 -14.56 -18.86 -17.04
N GLN A 504 -13.79 -18.32 -16.09
CA GLN A 504 -14.33 -17.36 -15.12
C GLN A 504 -14.52 -15.99 -15.78
N VAL A 505 -15.79 -15.64 -16.01
CA VAL A 505 -16.19 -14.25 -16.21
C VAL A 505 -15.84 -13.47 -14.94
N VAL A 506 -15.05 -12.41 -15.08
CA VAL A 506 -14.80 -11.48 -13.97
C VAL A 506 -16.08 -10.67 -13.76
N ASN A 507 -16.84 -11.05 -12.74
CA ASN A 507 -18.13 -10.44 -12.46
C ASN A 507 -17.91 -9.08 -11.78
N MET A 508 -18.16 -7.97 -12.49
CA MET A 508 -18.08 -6.61 -11.92
C MET A 508 -19.02 -6.52 -10.71
N PRO A 509 -18.59 -5.93 -9.58
CA PRO A 509 -19.45 -5.82 -8.40
C PRO A 509 -20.69 -4.95 -8.67
N TYR A 510 -21.83 -5.42 -8.18
CA TYR A 510 -23.05 -4.62 -8.16
C TYR A 510 -23.02 -3.62 -7.01
N ILE A 511 -23.55 -2.43 -7.27
CA ILE A 511 -23.81 -1.39 -6.26
C ILE A 511 -25.26 -0.93 -6.37
N LEU A 512 -25.86 -0.55 -5.25
CA LEU A 512 -27.24 -0.07 -5.22
C LEU A 512 -27.29 1.34 -4.62
N GLY A 513 -27.75 2.31 -5.42
CA GLY A 513 -27.97 3.68 -4.97
C GLY A 513 -29.43 3.91 -4.59
N LEU A 514 -29.70 4.61 -3.48
CA LEU A 514 -31.05 5.09 -3.14
C LEU A 514 -31.07 6.62 -2.99
N ASN A 515 -32.19 7.23 -3.38
CA ASN A 515 -32.44 8.67 -3.24
C ASN A 515 -33.93 8.92 -2.92
N SER A 516 -34.22 9.97 -2.16
CA SER A 516 -35.59 10.50 -2.03
C SER A 516 -35.52 12.01 -2.23
N GLY A 517 -36.28 12.51 -3.20
CA GLY A 517 -36.22 13.91 -3.61
C GLY A 517 -36.77 14.86 -2.54
N SER A 518 -36.47 16.16 -2.68
CA SER A 518 -37.15 17.21 -1.90
C SER A 518 -38.62 17.43 -2.33
N SER A 519 -39.08 16.64 -3.30
CA SER A 519 -40.45 16.43 -3.75
C SER A 519 -41.25 15.51 -2.83
N PHE A 520 -40.58 14.59 -2.11
CA PHE A 520 -41.18 13.56 -1.25
C PHE A 520 -42.20 12.64 -1.96
N ASP A 521 -42.04 12.49 -3.26
CA ASP A 521 -42.84 11.63 -4.14
C ASP A 521 -42.52 10.13 -3.93
N GLY A 522 -41.24 9.76 -3.92
CA GLY A 522 -40.85 8.38 -3.66
C GLY A 522 -39.37 8.18 -3.32
N VAL A 523 -39.00 6.91 -3.19
CA VAL A 523 -37.62 6.44 -3.00
C VAL A 523 -37.17 5.76 -4.30
N ASP A 524 -36.25 6.41 -5.01
CA ASP A 524 -35.55 5.81 -6.14
C ASP A 524 -34.57 4.75 -5.66
N ALA A 525 -34.56 3.59 -6.31
CA ALA A 525 -33.59 2.52 -6.13
C ALA A 525 -32.96 2.15 -7.48
N VAL A 526 -31.64 2.17 -7.56
CA VAL A 526 -30.89 1.96 -8.81
C VAL A 526 -29.77 0.97 -8.62
N LEU A 527 -29.77 -0.09 -9.43
CA LEU A 527 -28.70 -1.06 -9.52
C LEU A 527 -27.74 -0.68 -10.64
N CYS A 528 -26.44 -0.62 -10.33
CA CYS A 528 -25.37 -0.46 -11.31
C CYS A 528 -24.32 -1.56 -11.13
N THR A 529 -23.57 -1.85 -12.20
CA THR A 529 -22.22 -2.42 -12.06
C THR A 529 -21.17 -1.31 -12.12
N ILE A 530 -20.10 -1.46 -11.37
CA ILE A 530 -18.99 -0.51 -11.29
C ILE A 530 -17.70 -1.27 -11.02
N ASP A 531 -16.55 -0.68 -11.31
CA ASP A 531 -15.24 -1.22 -10.93
C ASP A 531 -14.28 -0.09 -10.52
N ILE A 532 -13.02 -0.42 -10.22
CA ILE A 532 -11.92 0.55 -10.09
C ILE A 532 -11.18 0.64 -11.43
N ALA A 533 -10.93 1.87 -11.89
CA ALA A 533 -10.12 2.14 -13.08
C ALA A 533 -8.62 2.21 -12.72
N GLU A 534 -7.76 2.22 -13.75
CA GLU A 534 -6.29 2.24 -13.63
C GLU A 534 -5.74 3.44 -12.83
N ASP A 535 -6.50 4.54 -12.70
CA ASP A 535 -6.15 5.71 -11.89
C ASP A 535 -6.53 5.58 -10.39
N GLY A 536 -7.05 4.42 -9.97
CA GLY A 536 -7.49 4.15 -8.60
C GLY A 536 -8.84 4.77 -8.23
N HIS A 537 -9.51 5.45 -9.16
CA HIS A 537 -10.86 5.97 -8.97
C HIS A 537 -11.92 5.05 -9.61
N PRO A 538 -13.18 5.08 -9.14
CA PRO A 538 -14.23 4.25 -9.73
C PRO A 538 -14.39 4.48 -11.24
N THR A 539 -14.80 3.45 -11.99
CA THR A 539 -15.25 3.59 -13.37
C THR A 539 -16.58 4.36 -13.41
N ARG A 540 -16.94 4.91 -14.59
CA ARG A 540 -18.34 5.33 -14.82
C ARG A 540 -19.28 4.17 -14.46
N PRO A 541 -20.31 4.36 -13.60
CA PRO A 541 -21.27 3.31 -13.29
C PRO A 541 -22.03 2.91 -14.56
N LYS A 542 -22.25 1.61 -14.73
CA LYS A 542 -23.08 1.05 -15.80
C LYS A 542 -24.44 0.72 -15.21
N TYR A 543 -25.48 1.43 -15.63
CA TYR A 543 -26.86 1.13 -15.30
C TYR A 543 -27.22 -0.33 -15.59
N VAL A 544 -27.97 -0.96 -14.68
CA VAL A 544 -28.51 -2.32 -14.85
C VAL A 544 -30.03 -2.27 -14.84
N ASP A 545 -30.62 -1.80 -13.73
CA ASP A 545 -32.07 -1.71 -13.55
C ASP A 545 -32.41 -0.70 -12.43
N ALA A 546 -33.62 -0.13 -12.44
CA ALA A 546 -34.07 0.83 -11.43
C ALA A 546 -35.58 0.86 -11.25
N LEU A 547 -36.01 1.25 -10.05
CA LEU A 547 -37.41 1.49 -9.70
C LEU A 547 -37.54 2.71 -8.79
N THR A 548 -38.77 3.17 -8.61
CA THR A 548 -39.14 4.15 -7.59
C THR A 548 -40.27 3.52 -6.77
N VAL A 549 -40.22 3.61 -5.44
CA VAL A 549 -41.29 3.19 -4.54
C VAL A 549 -41.93 4.44 -3.94
N ASP A 550 -43.24 4.61 -4.12
CA ASP A 550 -43.98 5.72 -3.53
C ASP A 550 -43.90 5.66 -1.99
N TRP A 551 -43.80 6.83 -1.34
CA TRP A 551 -43.84 6.87 0.13
C TRP A 551 -45.21 6.38 0.64
N PRO A 552 -45.28 5.46 1.61
CA PRO A 552 -46.55 5.00 2.18
C PRO A 552 -47.40 6.17 2.72
N GLU A 553 -48.72 6.12 2.51
CA GLU A 553 -49.66 7.20 2.84
C GLU A 553 -49.58 7.62 4.33
N GLU A 554 -49.32 6.69 5.24
CA GLU A 554 -49.14 6.97 6.67
C GLU A 554 -47.86 7.77 6.98
N LEU A 555 -46.84 7.70 6.12
CA LEU A 555 -45.54 8.34 6.34
C LEU A 555 -45.41 9.70 5.64
N GLN A 556 -46.07 9.92 4.48
CA GLN A 556 -45.98 11.21 3.76
C GLN A 556 -46.30 12.43 4.65
N PRO A 557 -47.40 12.46 5.46
CA PRO A 557 -47.70 13.60 6.32
C PRO A 557 -46.64 13.81 7.42
N LEU A 558 -46.04 12.72 7.92
CA LEU A 558 -45.00 12.79 8.94
C LEU A 558 -43.70 13.38 8.38
N ILE A 559 -43.34 13.07 7.12
CA ILE A 559 -42.16 13.65 6.45
C ILE A 559 -42.35 15.15 6.21
N LEU A 560 -43.55 15.57 5.80
CA LEU A 560 -43.87 16.99 5.62
C LEU A 560 -43.87 17.75 6.97
N ARG A 561 -44.43 17.15 8.04
CA ARG A 561 -44.32 17.70 9.41
C ARG A 561 -42.86 17.75 9.89
N ALA A 562 -42.06 16.72 9.59
CA ALA A 562 -40.64 16.68 9.95
C ALA A 562 -39.86 17.84 9.31
N PHE A 563 -40.05 18.08 8.01
CA PHE A 563 -39.43 19.19 7.29
C PHE A 563 -39.89 20.57 7.83
N ASN A 564 -41.15 20.68 8.26
CA ASN A 564 -41.68 21.88 8.92
C ASN A 564 -41.27 22.02 10.41
N ASN A 565 -40.44 21.12 10.94
CA ASN A 565 -40.02 21.05 12.34
C ASN A 565 -41.21 20.93 13.33
N ASP A 566 -42.25 20.19 12.93
CA ASP A 566 -43.51 19.97 13.65
C ASP A 566 -43.62 18.55 14.25
N LEU A 567 -42.50 17.80 14.34
CA LEU A 567 -42.45 16.51 15.03
C LEU A 567 -41.71 16.61 16.38
N THR A 568 -42.24 15.93 17.39
CA THR A 568 -41.46 15.61 18.60
C THR A 568 -40.29 14.68 18.29
N ILE A 569 -39.27 14.65 19.16
CA ILE A 569 -38.12 13.74 19.01
C ILE A 569 -38.53 12.26 18.95
N PHE A 570 -39.64 11.88 19.59
CA PHE A 570 -40.19 10.53 19.57
C PHE A 570 -40.83 10.18 18.21
N GLU A 571 -41.64 11.08 17.65
CA GLU A 571 -42.18 10.94 16.29
C GLU A 571 -41.05 10.91 15.25
N MET A 572 -40.07 11.82 15.36
CA MET A 572 -38.91 11.89 14.47
C MET A 572 -38.07 10.60 14.52
N THR A 573 -37.86 10.03 15.70
CA THR A 573 -37.15 8.74 15.86
C THR A 573 -37.96 7.58 15.27
N ARG A 574 -39.29 7.57 15.44
CA ARG A 574 -40.16 6.56 14.80
C ARG A 574 -40.10 6.67 13.28
N LEU A 575 -40.17 7.88 12.73
CA LEU A 575 -40.08 8.14 11.30
C LEU A 575 -38.71 7.73 10.74
N ASN A 576 -37.61 8.04 11.44
CA ASN A 576 -36.26 7.63 11.04
C ASN A 576 -36.12 6.11 10.83
N TYR A 577 -36.75 5.32 11.71
CA TYR A 577 -36.76 3.85 11.61
C TYR A 577 -37.74 3.34 10.54
N ALA A 578 -38.94 3.91 10.44
CA ALA A 578 -39.93 3.53 9.43
C ALA A 578 -39.43 3.82 8.00
N ALA A 579 -38.78 4.97 7.79
CA ALA A 579 -38.14 5.33 6.54
C ALA A 579 -37.02 4.34 6.15
N GLY A 580 -36.27 3.81 7.13
CA GLY A 580 -35.30 2.73 6.91
C GLY A 580 -35.94 1.42 6.41
N ALA A 581 -37.19 1.14 6.77
CA ALA A 581 -37.92 -0.02 6.25
C ALA A 581 -38.35 0.18 4.79
N VAL A 582 -38.86 1.36 4.43
CA VAL A 582 -39.21 1.70 3.02
C VAL A 582 -37.99 1.59 2.10
N TYR A 583 -36.83 2.09 2.54
CA TYR A 583 -35.58 1.97 1.80
C TYR A 583 -35.13 0.50 1.63
N ALA A 584 -35.31 -0.34 2.66
CA ALA A 584 -35.03 -1.77 2.57
C ALA A 584 -36.01 -2.52 1.64
N GLU A 585 -37.28 -2.12 1.62
CA GLU A 585 -38.30 -2.69 0.72
C GLU A 585 -38.02 -2.35 -0.74
N ALA A 586 -37.62 -1.11 -1.04
CA ALA A 586 -37.18 -0.70 -2.37
C ALA A 586 -35.95 -1.51 -2.85
N VAL A 587 -34.97 -1.75 -1.98
CA VAL A 587 -33.83 -2.65 -2.25
C VAL A 587 -34.29 -4.07 -2.53
N ASN A 588 -35.04 -4.67 -1.60
CA ASN A 588 -35.44 -6.07 -1.67
C ASN A 588 -36.32 -6.35 -2.90
N THR A 589 -37.19 -5.41 -3.28
CA THR A 589 -38.00 -5.46 -4.50
C THR A 589 -37.11 -5.42 -5.76
N LEU A 590 -36.13 -4.52 -5.81
CA LEU A 590 -35.24 -4.39 -6.97
C LEU A 590 -34.37 -5.63 -7.18
N ILE A 591 -33.75 -6.17 -6.11
CA ILE A 591 -32.91 -7.37 -6.23
C ILE A 591 -33.73 -8.62 -6.59
N GLN A 592 -34.96 -8.73 -6.06
CA GLN A 592 -35.88 -9.81 -6.43
C GLN A 592 -36.31 -9.72 -7.90
N ARG A 593 -36.58 -8.50 -8.41
CA ARG A 593 -36.95 -8.28 -9.82
C ARG A 593 -35.81 -8.63 -10.78
N VAL A 594 -34.58 -8.28 -10.44
CA VAL A 594 -33.38 -8.59 -11.23
C VAL A 594 -32.93 -10.06 -11.07
N GLY A 595 -33.37 -10.74 -10.00
CA GLY A 595 -33.05 -12.15 -9.73
C GLY A 595 -31.70 -12.39 -9.06
N ILE A 596 -31.11 -11.36 -8.44
CA ILE A 596 -29.82 -11.44 -7.71
C ILE A 596 -30.04 -11.52 -6.18
N LYS A 597 -29.01 -11.90 -5.42
CA LYS A 597 -29.09 -12.05 -3.96
C LYS A 597 -28.32 -10.93 -3.26
N ALA A 598 -28.68 -10.61 -2.02
CA ALA A 598 -28.02 -9.59 -1.20
C ALA A 598 -26.48 -9.69 -1.22
N LYS A 599 -25.95 -10.90 -1.01
CA LYS A 599 -24.51 -11.23 -1.05
C LYS A 599 -23.79 -10.98 -2.39
N ASP A 600 -24.53 -10.74 -3.48
CA ASP A 600 -23.98 -10.46 -4.81
C ASP A 600 -23.81 -8.93 -5.03
N ILE A 601 -24.33 -8.10 -4.12
CA ILE A 601 -24.14 -6.64 -4.07
C ILE A 601 -23.01 -6.30 -3.11
N ASP A 602 -22.12 -5.40 -3.55
CA ASP A 602 -21.00 -4.92 -2.75
C ASP A 602 -21.46 -3.96 -1.65
N VAL A 603 -22.29 -2.97 -1.98
CA VAL A 603 -22.73 -1.93 -1.05
C VAL A 603 -24.01 -1.20 -1.50
N ILE A 604 -24.85 -0.81 -0.55
CA ILE A 604 -25.94 0.17 -0.69
C ILE A 604 -25.41 1.57 -0.35
N GLY A 605 -25.78 2.60 -1.12
CA GLY A 605 -25.43 3.99 -0.86
C GLY A 605 -26.62 4.94 -0.90
N TYR A 606 -26.87 5.68 0.18
CA TYR A 606 -27.90 6.73 0.24
C TYR A 606 -27.58 7.76 1.32
N ASP A 607 -27.77 9.06 1.10
CA ASP A 607 -27.44 10.07 2.14
C ASP A 607 -28.44 10.13 3.29
N GLY A 608 -29.73 9.94 2.97
CA GLY A 608 -30.87 9.97 3.88
C GLY A 608 -32.02 10.80 3.28
N GLN A 609 -33.06 11.03 4.07
CA GLN A 609 -34.00 12.11 3.81
C GLN A 609 -33.55 13.36 4.57
N THR A 610 -33.24 14.45 3.85
CA THR A 610 -32.89 15.73 4.46
C THR A 610 -34.09 16.32 5.21
N ILE A 611 -33.91 16.58 6.50
CA ILE A 611 -34.86 17.30 7.35
C ILE A 611 -34.36 18.73 7.60
N TYR A 612 -33.07 18.89 7.90
CA TYR A 612 -32.44 20.19 8.09
C TYR A 612 -31.05 20.21 7.45
N GLN A 613 -30.67 21.34 6.85
CA GLN A 613 -29.29 21.63 6.43
C GLN A 613 -29.08 23.14 6.36
N GLU A 614 -27.97 23.61 6.91
CA GLU A 614 -27.49 24.99 6.72
C GLU A 614 -26.14 25.00 5.96
N PRO A 615 -25.87 26.03 5.13
CA PRO A 615 -24.59 26.18 4.45
C PRO A 615 -23.56 26.94 5.33
N PRO A 616 -22.25 26.82 5.03
CA PRO A 616 -21.18 27.46 5.80
C PRO A 616 -21.29 28.99 5.77
N ASN A 617 -21.29 29.62 6.95
CA ASN A 617 -21.24 31.08 7.07
C ASN A 617 -19.80 31.57 6.93
N ARG A 618 -19.37 31.78 5.67
CA ARG A 618 -18.01 32.19 5.30
C ARG A 618 -17.52 33.47 6.00
N GLN A 619 -18.42 34.37 6.42
CA GLN A 619 -18.05 35.57 7.19
C GLN A 619 -17.64 35.18 8.62
N LYS A 620 -18.45 34.38 9.32
CA LYS A 620 -18.12 33.83 10.64
C LYS A 620 -16.86 32.96 10.63
N GLU A 621 -16.63 32.19 9.56
CA GLU A 621 -15.40 31.42 9.39
C GLU A 621 -14.17 32.33 9.35
N MET A 622 -14.21 33.42 8.57
CA MET A 622 -13.13 34.41 8.53
C MET A 622 -12.91 35.11 9.88
N GLU A 623 -13.99 35.40 10.62
CA GLU A 623 -13.91 36.00 11.95
C GLU A 623 -13.31 35.05 12.99
N TYR A 624 -13.71 33.77 12.96
CA TYR A 624 -13.13 32.72 13.79
C TYR A 624 -11.65 32.47 13.49
N LEU A 625 -11.27 32.40 12.21
CA LEU A 625 -9.85 32.26 11.82
C LEU A 625 -9.01 33.46 12.28
N LYS A 626 -9.55 34.69 12.21
CA LYS A 626 -8.91 35.90 12.76
C LYS A 626 -8.81 35.88 14.29
N SER A 627 -9.76 35.26 14.99
CA SER A 627 -9.75 35.16 16.46
C SER A 627 -8.62 34.28 17.03
N GLN A 628 -8.00 33.45 16.18
CA GLN A 628 -7.02 32.42 16.57
C GLN A 628 -7.52 31.40 17.62
N SER A 629 -8.85 31.32 17.85
CA SER A 629 -9.43 30.28 18.72
C SER A 629 -9.07 28.88 18.21
N LYS A 630 -8.72 28.00 19.15
CA LYS A 630 -8.42 26.59 18.91
C LYS A 630 -9.51 25.67 19.48
N SER A 631 -10.64 26.24 19.89
CA SER A 631 -11.77 25.49 20.45
C SER A 631 -12.54 24.77 19.33
N LEU A 632 -12.50 23.44 19.34
CA LEU A 632 -13.26 22.62 18.39
C LEU A 632 -14.78 22.82 18.52
N VAL A 633 -15.27 23.23 19.70
CA VAL A 633 -16.67 23.57 19.95
C VAL A 633 -17.04 24.92 19.32
N ASP A 634 -16.10 25.87 19.30
CA ASP A 634 -16.32 27.19 18.72
C ASP A 634 -16.49 27.14 17.19
N LEU A 635 -16.01 26.11 16.49
CA LEU A 635 -16.19 25.95 15.03
C LEU A 635 -17.66 26.07 14.62
N TRP A 636 -18.55 25.37 15.31
CA TRP A 636 -20.01 25.45 15.09
C TRP A 636 -20.64 26.59 15.89
N MET A 637 -20.33 26.72 17.19
CA MET A 637 -20.99 27.71 18.07
C MET A 637 -20.68 29.18 17.72
N LYS A 638 -19.57 29.44 17.01
CA LYS A 638 -19.12 30.80 16.66
C LYS A 638 -18.62 30.91 15.22
N GLY A 639 -17.85 29.93 14.75
CA GLY A 639 -17.14 29.94 13.47
C GLY A 639 -18.00 29.65 12.25
N GLY A 640 -19.29 29.38 12.41
CA GLY A 640 -20.21 29.26 11.28
C GLY A 640 -19.98 28.03 10.40
N TYR A 641 -19.32 27.00 10.92
CA TYR A 641 -19.28 25.70 10.26
C TYR A 641 -20.71 25.16 10.12
N PRO A 642 -21.04 24.53 8.98
CA PRO A 642 -22.39 24.07 8.69
C PRO A 642 -22.75 22.80 9.48
N CYS A 643 -24.05 22.54 9.56
CA CYS A 643 -24.58 21.27 10.04
C CYS A 643 -25.82 20.85 9.25
N GLY A 644 -26.33 19.66 9.55
CA GLY A 644 -27.58 19.15 9.01
C GLY A 644 -28.06 17.89 9.73
N PHE A 645 -29.34 17.59 9.56
CA PHE A 645 -30.00 16.43 10.12
C PHE A 645 -30.72 15.66 9.00
N PHE A 646 -30.36 14.39 8.87
CA PHE A 646 -30.76 13.49 7.80
C PHE A 646 -31.23 12.19 8.45
N ILE A 647 -32.42 11.73 8.08
CA ILE A 647 -33.04 10.50 8.62
C ILE A 647 -32.99 9.37 7.57
N VAL A 648 -33.58 8.20 7.90
CA VAL A 648 -33.43 6.86 7.27
C VAL A 648 -32.33 6.07 7.97
N GLU A 649 -32.71 5.30 8.99
CA GLU A 649 -31.79 4.56 9.86
C GLU A 649 -31.05 3.44 9.13
N SER A 650 -29.71 3.55 9.06
CA SER A 650 -28.87 2.54 8.41
C SER A 650 -28.91 1.21 9.12
N GLY A 651 -29.08 1.17 10.44
CA GLY A 651 -29.25 -0.07 11.19
C GLY A 651 -30.47 -0.88 10.70
N VAL A 652 -31.54 -0.21 10.27
CA VAL A 652 -32.75 -0.86 9.72
C VAL A 652 -32.48 -1.35 8.30
N VAL A 653 -31.94 -0.49 7.42
CA VAL A 653 -31.62 -0.88 6.02
C VAL A 653 -30.64 -2.05 5.97
N THR A 654 -29.55 -1.98 6.75
CA THR A 654 -28.50 -3.02 6.82
C THR A 654 -29.05 -4.34 7.35
N ALA A 655 -29.94 -4.31 8.35
CA ALA A 655 -30.50 -5.52 8.96
C ALA A 655 -31.64 -6.17 8.15
N LEU A 656 -32.38 -5.40 7.36
CA LEU A 656 -33.50 -5.90 6.54
C LEU A 656 -33.09 -6.27 5.10
N THR A 657 -31.90 -5.87 4.65
CA THR A 657 -31.35 -6.25 3.34
C THR A 657 -30.19 -7.25 3.42
N ASP A 658 -29.47 -7.30 4.56
CA ASP A 658 -28.21 -8.04 4.74
C ASP A 658 -27.10 -7.62 3.75
N ILE A 659 -27.05 -6.31 3.44
CA ILE A 659 -26.03 -5.70 2.57
C ILE A 659 -25.31 -4.57 3.32
N ASP A 660 -24.00 -4.43 3.11
CA ASP A 660 -23.23 -3.28 3.61
C ASP A 660 -23.88 -1.98 3.16
N THR A 661 -24.11 -1.05 4.08
CA THR A 661 -24.82 0.19 3.81
C THR A 661 -23.96 1.38 4.19
N VAL A 662 -23.75 2.32 3.26
CA VAL A 662 -23.10 3.60 3.52
C VAL A 662 -24.13 4.73 3.46
N THR A 663 -24.19 5.52 4.52
CA THR A 663 -25.09 6.69 4.61
C THR A 663 -24.44 7.93 5.19
N GLN A 664 -25.17 9.05 5.30
CA GLN A 664 -24.71 10.32 5.88
C GLN A 664 -23.38 10.77 5.27
N PHE A 665 -23.41 11.10 3.97
CA PHE A 665 -22.23 11.60 3.26
C PHE A 665 -21.90 13.03 3.69
N ARG A 666 -22.91 13.85 3.98
CA ARG A 666 -22.72 15.29 4.25
C ARG A 666 -21.95 15.66 5.53
N PRO A 667 -22.16 15.02 6.70
CA PRO A 667 -21.57 15.49 7.95
C PRO A 667 -20.03 15.54 7.98
N LEU A 668 -19.33 14.71 7.19
CA LEU A 668 -17.87 14.84 7.10
C LEU A 668 -17.45 16.03 6.23
N ASP A 669 -18.13 16.32 5.12
CA ASP A 669 -17.82 17.51 4.31
C ASP A 669 -18.10 18.79 5.11
N HIS A 670 -19.19 18.80 5.89
CA HIS A 670 -19.49 19.85 6.88
C HIS A 670 -18.37 20.02 7.92
N ALA A 671 -17.86 18.93 8.49
CA ALA A 671 -16.72 18.97 9.42
C ALA A 671 -15.38 19.34 8.76
N LEU A 672 -15.33 19.37 7.42
CA LEU A 672 -14.23 19.91 6.62
C LEU A 672 -14.51 21.34 6.11
N GLY A 673 -15.56 22.02 6.60
CA GLY A 673 -15.95 23.37 6.18
C GLY A 673 -16.57 23.44 4.78
N GLY A 674 -16.94 22.31 4.18
CA GLY A 674 -17.62 22.25 2.89
C GLY A 674 -19.13 22.43 3.02
N SER A 675 -19.80 22.83 1.93
CA SER A 675 -21.25 22.97 1.88
C SER A 675 -22.02 21.65 2.00
N ALA A 676 -21.37 20.53 1.65
CA ALA A 676 -21.99 19.24 1.39
C ALA A 676 -23.18 19.28 0.41
N ALA A 677 -23.24 20.30 -0.44
CA ALA A 677 -24.28 20.51 -1.45
C ALA A 677 -23.76 21.36 -2.62
N PRO A 678 -23.94 20.92 -3.88
CA PRO A 678 -24.34 19.57 -4.28
C PRO A 678 -23.30 18.51 -3.89
N LEU A 679 -23.60 17.23 -4.16
CA LEU A 679 -22.63 16.11 -4.10
C LEU A 679 -22.45 15.43 -5.48
N MET A 680 -23.21 15.85 -6.50
CA MET A 680 -23.21 15.26 -7.85
C MET A 680 -21.83 15.29 -8.51
N GLN A 681 -21.02 16.30 -8.18
CA GLN A 681 -19.68 16.50 -8.73
C GLN A 681 -18.71 15.32 -8.53
N TYR A 682 -18.93 14.42 -7.55
CA TYR A 682 -18.13 13.20 -7.48
C TYR A 682 -18.57 12.14 -8.51
N LEU A 683 -19.88 11.98 -8.76
CA LEU A 683 -20.35 11.15 -9.86
C LEU A 683 -19.90 11.72 -11.20
N ASP A 684 -19.95 13.05 -11.37
CA ASP A 684 -19.55 13.69 -12.63
C ASP A 684 -18.03 13.59 -12.86
N PHE A 685 -17.21 13.70 -11.80
CA PHE A 685 -15.78 13.34 -11.86
C PHE A 685 -15.60 11.88 -12.29
N VAL A 686 -16.22 10.94 -11.58
CA VAL A 686 -16.15 9.50 -11.88
C VAL A 686 -16.60 9.20 -13.31
N SER A 687 -17.60 9.92 -13.82
CA SER A 687 -18.21 9.65 -15.12
C SER A 687 -17.49 10.30 -16.29
N PHE A 688 -17.00 11.54 -16.15
CA PHE A 688 -16.59 12.37 -17.29
C PHE A 688 -15.13 12.84 -17.24
N ARG A 689 -14.33 12.49 -16.22
CA ARG A 689 -12.90 12.89 -16.14
C ARG A 689 -12.08 12.57 -17.40
N ASN A 690 -12.37 11.47 -18.08
CA ASN A 690 -11.68 11.03 -19.29
C ASN A 690 -12.25 11.63 -20.59
N ASP A 691 -13.39 12.31 -20.52
CA ASP A 691 -14.12 12.86 -21.68
C ASP A 691 -13.69 14.31 -22.02
N GLY A 692 -12.66 14.81 -21.32
CA GLY A 692 -12.26 16.23 -21.30
C GLY A 692 -13.18 17.07 -20.42
N THR A 693 -12.82 18.35 -20.21
CA THR A 693 -13.62 19.26 -19.36
C THR A 693 -15.07 19.32 -19.85
N THR A 694 -15.99 18.86 -19.00
CA THR A 694 -17.38 18.58 -19.36
C THR A 694 -18.31 19.27 -18.37
N VAL A 695 -19.30 20.02 -18.89
CA VAL A 695 -20.35 20.59 -18.05
C VAL A 695 -21.49 19.60 -17.90
N THR A 696 -21.95 19.45 -16.67
CA THR A 696 -23.14 18.69 -16.31
C THR A 696 -24.16 19.64 -15.68
N LEU A 697 -25.44 19.34 -15.89
CA LEU A 697 -26.56 20.21 -15.56
C LEU A 697 -27.71 19.36 -15.04
N ASN A 698 -28.20 19.64 -13.84
CA ASN A 698 -29.42 19.03 -13.32
C ASN A 698 -30.57 20.03 -13.31
N ILE A 699 -31.63 19.75 -14.09
CA ILE A 699 -32.84 20.56 -14.18
C ILE A 699 -33.90 19.93 -13.26
N GLY A 700 -33.78 20.23 -11.96
CA GLY A 700 -34.81 19.93 -10.96
C GLY A 700 -35.73 21.14 -10.74
N GLY A 701 -36.32 21.26 -9.56
CA GLY A 701 -37.03 22.49 -9.16
C GLY A 701 -36.11 23.73 -9.20
N ILE A 702 -34.87 23.58 -8.71
CA ILE A 702 -33.76 24.51 -8.93
C ILE A 702 -32.80 23.89 -9.95
N ALA A 703 -32.35 24.69 -10.92
CA ALA A 703 -31.35 24.28 -11.89
C ALA A 703 -29.94 24.48 -11.32
N ASN A 704 -29.12 23.42 -11.35
CA ASN A 704 -27.77 23.43 -10.81
C ASN A 704 -26.76 22.79 -11.77
N LEU A 705 -25.54 23.33 -11.78
CA LEU A 705 -24.52 23.05 -12.78
C LEU A 705 -23.21 22.63 -12.10
N GLN A 706 -22.53 21.64 -12.69
CA GLN A 706 -21.20 21.19 -12.28
C GLN A 706 -20.22 21.21 -13.47
N VAL A 707 -18.95 21.47 -13.18
CA VAL A 707 -17.82 21.34 -14.12
C VAL A 707 -17.01 20.13 -13.71
N ALA A 708 -16.99 19.09 -14.55
CA ALA A 708 -16.17 17.89 -14.39
C ALA A 708 -14.85 18.04 -15.16
N ASP A 709 -13.75 17.65 -14.54
CA ASP A 709 -12.40 17.66 -15.11
C ASP A 709 -11.58 16.52 -14.45
N ALA A 710 -10.54 16.02 -15.11
CA ALA A 710 -9.61 15.09 -14.47
C ALA A 710 -8.84 15.75 -13.31
N ASP A 711 -8.56 17.04 -13.44
CA ASP A 711 -8.01 17.85 -12.37
C ASP A 711 -9.14 18.35 -11.45
N ARG A 712 -9.34 17.61 -10.35
CA ARG A 712 -10.32 17.92 -9.31
C ARG A 712 -10.16 19.32 -8.68
N SER A 713 -9.05 20.03 -8.90
CA SER A 713 -8.88 21.43 -8.46
C SER A 713 -9.57 22.45 -9.38
N LYS A 714 -9.86 22.10 -10.63
CA LYS A 714 -10.59 22.95 -11.60
C LYS A 714 -12.11 22.81 -11.50
N MET A 715 -12.59 21.80 -10.80
CA MET A 715 -14.02 21.47 -10.71
C MET A 715 -14.80 22.52 -9.93
N MET A 716 -16.01 22.83 -10.42
CA MET A 716 -16.91 23.83 -9.84
C MET A 716 -18.31 23.25 -9.69
N ALA A 717 -19.10 23.78 -8.75
CA ALA A 717 -20.54 23.55 -8.68
C ALA A 717 -21.26 24.80 -8.15
N PHE A 718 -22.46 25.09 -8.69
CA PHE A 718 -23.32 26.19 -8.23
C PHE A 718 -24.72 26.11 -8.85
N ASP A 719 -25.68 26.80 -8.23
CA ASP A 719 -27.03 26.94 -8.79
C ASP A 719 -27.07 28.04 -9.86
N THR A 720 -27.82 27.80 -10.94
CA THR A 720 -27.95 28.71 -12.08
C THR A 720 -29.19 29.61 -12.00
N GLY A 721 -30.24 29.15 -11.32
CA GLY A 721 -31.54 29.82 -11.25
C GLY A 721 -32.66 28.81 -10.99
N PRO A 722 -33.93 29.16 -11.24
CA PRO A 722 -35.00 28.17 -11.22
C PRO A 722 -34.79 27.14 -12.33
N GLY A 723 -35.23 25.91 -12.06
CA GLY A 723 -35.67 24.98 -13.10
C GLY A 723 -37.20 24.97 -13.08
N ASN A 724 -37.77 23.81 -12.77
CA ASN A 724 -39.22 23.62 -12.86
C ASN A 724 -40.03 24.38 -11.79
N VAL A 725 -39.44 24.81 -10.65
CA VAL A 725 -40.19 25.26 -9.46
C VAL A 725 -41.22 26.37 -9.72
N MET A 726 -40.90 27.33 -10.60
CA MET A 726 -41.83 28.43 -10.95
C MET A 726 -42.87 27.98 -11.99
N ILE A 727 -42.50 27.05 -12.86
CA ILE A 727 -43.37 26.45 -13.89
C ILE A 727 -44.44 25.62 -13.19
N ASP A 728 -44.02 24.68 -12.33
CA ASP A 728 -44.88 23.78 -11.56
C ASP A 728 -45.88 24.56 -10.67
N HIS A 729 -45.41 25.62 -10.00
CA HIS A 729 -46.27 26.48 -9.18
C HIS A 729 -47.34 27.22 -10.01
N VAL A 730 -46.97 27.80 -11.15
CA VAL A 730 -47.93 28.48 -12.05
C VAL A 730 -48.94 27.50 -12.64
N VAL A 731 -48.50 26.31 -13.07
CA VAL A 731 -49.40 25.26 -13.56
C VAL A 731 -50.39 24.85 -12.47
N LYS A 732 -49.92 24.63 -11.24
CA LYS A 732 -50.77 24.27 -10.11
C LYS A 732 -51.78 25.36 -9.77
N ALA A 733 -51.34 26.63 -9.74
CA ALA A 733 -52.20 27.78 -9.45
C ALA A 733 -53.25 28.05 -10.55
N ARG A 734 -52.91 27.87 -11.83
CA ARG A 734 -53.80 28.18 -12.97
C ARG A 734 -54.63 26.99 -13.46
N THR A 735 -54.19 25.75 -13.24
CA THR A 735 -54.82 24.53 -13.84
C THR A 735 -55.12 23.40 -12.86
N GLY A 736 -54.59 23.45 -11.63
CA GLY A 736 -54.69 22.36 -10.66
C GLY A 736 -53.79 21.13 -10.95
N ARG A 737 -53.13 21.06 -12.10
CA ARG A 737 -52.13 20.00 -12.42
C ARG A 737 -50.81 20.26 -11.68
N SER A 738 -50.01 19.22 -11.44
CA SER A 738 -48.77 19.34 -10.67
C SER A 738 -47.58 19.97 -11.42
N TYR A 739 -47.51 19.83 -12.75
CA TYR A 739 -46.42 20.32 -13.61
C TYR A 739 -46.88 20.45 -15.08
N ASP A 740 -46.13 21.19 -15.91
CA ASP A 740 -46.40 21.31 -17.36
C ASP A 740 -45.88 20.07 -18.09
N LYS A 741 -46.75 19.06 -18.24
CA LYS A 741 -46.40 17.78 -18.86
C LYS A 741 -45.92 17.99 -20.28
N ASP A 742 -44.78 17.39 -20.61
CA ASP A 742 -44.10 17.47 -21.92
C ASP A 742 -43.86 18.92 -22.42
N GLY A 743 -43.97 19.93 -21.53
CA GLY A 743 -43.91 21.34 -21.90
C GLY A 743 -45.05 21.83 -22.80
N GLU A 744 -46.19 21.13 -22.80
CA GLU A 744 -47.32 21.36 -23.71
C GLU A 744 -47.83 22.81 -23.66
N LEU A 745 -48.08 23.36 -22.47
CA LEU A 745 -48.64 24.71 -22.32
C LEU A 745 -47.57 25.78 -22.65
N ALA A 746 -46.34 25.59 -22.17
CA ALA A 746 -45.21 26.47 -22.51
C ALA A 746 -44.90 26.49 -24.02
N SER A 747 -45.19 25.42 -24.76
CA SER A 747 -44.95 25.36 -26.21
C SER A 747 -45.94 26.21 -27.05
N GLN A 748 -47.11 26.53 -26.47
CA GLN A 748 -48.20 27.24 -27.15
C GLN A 748 -48.15 28.76 -26.91
N GLY A 749 -47.49 29.18 -25.85
CA GLY A 749 -47.40 30.59 -25.43
C GLY A 749 -46.35 31.41 -26.17
N LYS A 750 -46.42 32.73 -25.96
CA LYS A 750 -45.45 33.72 -26.44
C LYS A 750 -44.70 34.33 -25.25
N ILE A 751 -43.41 34.56 -25.44
CA ILE A 751 -42.54 35.11 -24.39
C ILE A 751 -42.91 36.58 -24.13
N ILE A 752 -43.35 36.86 -22.90
CA ILE A 752 -43.65 38.20 -22.38
C ILE A 752 -42.33 38.90 -22.10
N ALA A 753 -41.80 39.63 -23.09
CA ALA A 753 -40.48 40.25 -22.99
C ALA A 753 -40.26 41.13 -21.73
N PRO A 754 -41.22 41.97 -21.27
CA PRO A 754 -41.06 42.73 -20.02
C PRO A 754 -40.90 41.85 -18.77
N LEU A 755 -41.62 40.72 -18.69
CA LEU A 755 -41.49 39.76 -17.59
C LEU A 755 -40.13 39.04 -17.66
N LEU A 756 -39.69 38.63 -18.85
CA LEU A 756 -38.36 38.03 -19.01
C LEU A 756 -37.21 39.00 -18.66
N GLU A 757 -37.38 40.30 -18.93
CA GLU A 757 -36.42 41.32 -18.53
C GLU A 757 -36.43 41.55 -17.01
N GLN A 758 -37.61 41.60 -16.38
CA GLN A 758 -37.79 41.68 -14.92
C GLN A 758 -37.14 40.50 -14.20
N LEU A 759 -37.39 39.28 -14.67
CA LEU A 759 -36.83 38.04 -14.10
C LEU A 759 -35.29 38.01 -14.16
N GLN A 760 -34.70 38.45 -15.27
CA GLN A 760 -33.23 38.51 -15.41
C GLN A 760 -32.54 39.57 -14.52
N LYS A 761 -33.29 40.54 -14.00
CA LYS A 761 -32.80 41.55 -13.05
C LYS A 761 -32.84 41.09 -11.59
N HIS A 762 -33.30 39.87 -11.30
CA HIS A 762 -33.40 39.34 -9.94
C HIS A 762 -32.04 39.32 -9.21
N GLU A 763 -32.02 39.71 -7.93
CA GLU A 763 -30.79 39.95 -7.14
C GLU A 763 -29.87 38.73 -7.08
N PHE A 764 -30.45 37.51 -7.12
CA PHE A 764 -29.71 36.24 -7.20
C PHE A 764 -28.56 36.26 -8.21
N PHE A 765 -28.72 36.88 -9.38
CA PHE A 765 -27.70 36.89 -10.43
C PHE A 765 -26.48 37.77 -10.10
N SER A 766 -26.56 38.65 -9.09
CA SER A 766 -25.39 39.39 -8.58
C SER A 766 -24.44 38.52 -7.76
N ARG A 767 -24.91 37.39 -7.23
CA ARG A 767 -24.13 36.47 -6.38
C ARG A 767 -23.12 35.71 -7.24
N LYS A 768 -21.87 35.66 -6.79
CA LYS A 768 -20.77 34.92 -7.45
C LYS A 768 -20.68 33.48 -6.89
N PRO A 769 -20.30 32.48 -7.70
CA PRO A 769 -20.01 31.12 -7.20
C PRO A 769 -18.89 31.08 -6.13
N PRO A 770 -18.92 30.13 -5.18
CA PRO A 770 -19.99 29.14 -4.97
C PRO A 770 -21.28 29.81 -4.45
N ARG A 771 -22.42 29.48 -5.05
CA ARG A 771 -23.74 30.06 -4.72
C ARG A 771 -24.84 29.01 -4.83
N SER A 772 -25.88 29.20 -4.02
CA SER A 772 -27.12 28.42 -4.09
C SER A 772 -28.35 29.33 -4.14
N ALA A 773 -29.43 28.81 -4.71
CA ALA A 773 -30.74 29.44 -4.75
C ALA A 773 -31.60 28.91 -3.60
N TRP A 774 -32.26 29.82 -2.89
CA TRP A 774 -33.10 29.50 -1.73
C TRP A 774 -34.58 29.42 -2.14
N ARG A 775 -35.42 28.79 -1.31
CA ARG A 775 -36.89 28.84 -1.47
C ARG A 775 -37.45 30.28 -1.52
N LEU A 776 -36.72 31.26 -1.00
CA LEU A 776 -37.08 32.68 -1.05
C LEU A 776 -36.69 33.37 -2.36
N ASP A 777 -35.77 32.83 -3.17
CA ASP A 777 -35.34 33.45 -4.42
C ASP A 777 -36.33 33.21 -5.57
N PHE A 778 -36.91 32.00 -5.66
CA PHE A 778 -37.75 31.57 -6.79
C PHE A 778 -38.95 30.70 -6.37
N GLY A 779 -39.37 30.75 -5.10
CA GLY A 779 -40.48 29.96 -4.59
C GLY A 779 -41.87 30.58 -4.80
N ALA A 780 -42.89 29.92 -4.23
CA ALA A 780 -44.31 30.26 -4.34
C ALA A 780 -44.61 31.76 -4.32
N ALA A 781 -44.24 32.47 -3.24
CA ALA A 781 -44.56 33.89 -3.07
C ALA A 781 -44.02 34.81 -4.20
N PHE A 782 -42.90 34.46 -4.85
CA PHE A 782 -42.38 35.21 -6.01
C PHE A 782 -43.14 34.86 -7.29
N ALA A 783 -43.53 33.60 -7.47
CA ALA A 783 -44.41 33.19 -8.56
C ALA A 783 -45.85 33.76 -8.40
N ASP A 784 -46.35 33.90 -7.18
CA ASP A 784 -47.64 34.51 -6.85
C ASP A 784 -47.64 36.02 -7.19
N GLN A 785 -46.56 36.74 -6.89
CA GLN A 785 -46.39 38.15 -7.31
C GLN A 785 -46.41 38.30 -8.84
N ILE A 786 -45.82 37.35 -9.58
CA ILE A 786 -45.87 37.33 -11.05
C ILE A 786 -47.28 37.01 -11.55
N LEU A 787 -47.97 36.06 -10.91
CA LEU A 787 -49.36 35.71 -11.21
C LEU A 787 -50.33 36.87 -10.99
N GLU A 788 -50.10 37.71 -9.98
CA GLU A 788 -50.87 38.92 -9.68
C GLU A 788 -50.52 40.06 -10.65
N GLN A 789 -49.23 40.37 -10.85
CA GLN A 789 -48.77 41.43 -11.77
C GLN A 789 -49.17 41.16 -13.22
N TYR A 790 -49.20 39.90 -13.65
CA TYR A 790 -49.58 39.46 -14.99
C TYR A 790 -50.93 38.71 -14.99
N ALA A 791 -51.85 39.07 -14.09
CA ALA A 791 -53.15 38.40 -13.90
C ALA A 791 -53.92 38.14 -15.21
N SER A 792 -53.89 39.08 -16.15
CA SER A 792 -54.58 39.07 -17.44
C SER A 792 -53.83 38.41 -18.59
N ALA A 793 -52.58 37.96 -18.41
CA ALA A 793 -51.87 37.16 -19.41
C ALA A 793 -52.41 35.73 -19.47
N SER A 794 -52.22 35.05 -20.60
CA SER A 794 -52.57 33.63 -20.71
C SER A 794 -51.62 32.77 -19.85
N THR A 795 -52.08 31.58 -19.46
CA THR A 795 -51.26 30.63 -18.69
C THR A 795 -50.06 30.19 -19.53
N GLU A 796 -50.31 29.99 -20.82
CA GLU A 796 -49.38 29.60 -21.86
C GLU A 796 -48.26 30.63 -22.03
N ASP A 797 -48.59 31.93 -22.14
CA ASP A 797 -47.59 33.02 -22.27
C ASP A 797 -46.70 33.13 -21.01
N ILE A 798 -47.29 33.00 -19.81
CA ILE A 798 -46.52 33.02 -18.55
C ILE A 798 -45.58 31.80 -18.51
N LEU A 799 -46.06 30.59 -18.82
CA LEU A 799 -45.26 29.37 -18.80
C LEU A 799 -44.15 29.38 -19.86
N ALA A 800 -44.44 29.85 -21.08
CA ALA A 800 -43.43 30.07 -22.12
C ALA A 800 -42.31 31.02 -21.65
N THR A 801 -42.70 32.08 -20.92
CA THR A 801 -41.76 33.07 -20.36
C THR A 801 -40.89 32.51 -19.25
N LEU A 802 -41.47 31.73 -18.31
CA LEU A 802 -40.73 31.07 -17.22
C LEU A 802 -39.82 29.93 -17.74
N THR A 803 -40.26 29.24 -18.79
CA THR A 803 -39.48 28.21 -19.49
C THR A 803 -38.28 28.83 -20.21
N MET A 804 -38.46 29.97 -20.90
CA MET A 804 -37.35 30.73 -21.47
C MET A 804 -36.43 31.32 -20.38
N PHE A 805 -36.97 31.80 -19.26
CA PHE A 805 -36.16 32.31 -18.15
C PHE A 805 -35.26 31.21 -17.55
N THR A 806 -35.78 29.98 -17.41
CA THR A 806 -35.00 28.80 -17.00
C THR A 806 -33.78 28.60 -17.91
N ALA A 807 -34.00 28.46 -19.22
CA ALA A 807 -32.95 28.29 -20.22
C ALA A 807 -31.95 29.47 -20.26
N THR A 808 -32.45 30.69 -20.08
CA THR A 808 -31.65 31.92 -20.02
C THR A 808 -30.77 31.96 -18.77
N SER A 809 -31.30 31.58 -17.59
CA SER A 809 -30.56 31.56 -16.31
C SER A 809 -29.37 30.59 -16.35
N ILE A 810 -29.57 29.41 -16.97
CA ILE A 810 -28.54 28.39 -17.19
C ILE A 810 -27.46 28.91 -18.13
N THR A 811 -27.86 29.38 -19.32
CA THR A 811 -26.92 29.87 -20.35
C THR A 811 -26.13 31.08 -19.86
N ARG A 812 -26.77 32.01 -19.15
CA ARG A 812 -26.13 33.16 -18.51
C ARG A 812 -25.09 32.71 -17.50
N SER A 813 -25.45 31.84 -16.55
CA SER A 813 -24.55 31.37 -15.50
C SER A 813 -23.33 30.62 -16.06
N LEU A 814 -23.53 29.84 -17.12
CA LEU A 814 -22.45 29.18 -17.86
C LEU A 814 -21.52 30.20 -18.55
N THR A 815 -22.11 31.22 -19.18
CA THR A 815 -21.36 32.28 -19.89
C THR A 815 -20.58 33.19 -18.92
N GLU A 816 -21.15 33.53 -17.76
CA GLU A 816 -20.53 34.40 -16.76
C GLU A 816 -19.43 33.69 -15.94
N PHE A 817 -19.58 32.38 -15.67
CA PHE A 817 -18.73 31.69 -14.69
C PHE A 817 -17.92 30.49 -15.20
N VAL A 818 -18.28 29.85 -16.32
CA VAL A 818 -17.56 28.67 -16.83
C VAL A 818 -16.68 29.02 -18.03
N LEU A 819 -17.27 29.56 -19.10
CA LEU A 819 -16.54 29.86 -20.35
C LEU A 819 -15.33 30.80 -20.19
N PRO A 820 -15.30 31.78 -19.26
CA PRO A 820 -14.12 32.61 -19.02
C PRO A 820 -12.97 31.87 -18.29
N ARG A 821 -13.20 30.64 -17.81
CA ARG A 821 -12.24 29.85 -17.01
C ARG A 821 -11.75 28.59 -17.72
N THR A 822 -12.57 27.97 -18.57
CA THR A 822 -12.19 26.75 -19.28
C THR A 822 -12.96 26.60 -20.60
N SER A 823 -12.38 25.85 -21.53
CA SER A 823 -13.02 25.51 -22.80
C SER A 823 -13.98 24.33 -22.60
N VAL A 824 -15.24 24.53 -22.97
CA VAL A 824 -16.30 23.52 -22.92
C VAL A 824 -16.84 23.32 -24.33
N LYS A 825 -17.22 22.09 -24.68
CA LYS A 825 -17.83 21.75 -25.99
C LYS A 825 -19.29 21.26 -25.87
N ARG A 826 -19.69 20.80 -24.69
CA ARG A 826 -20.98 20.16 -24.43
C ARG A 826 -21.50 20.41 -23.02
N VAL A 827 -22.82 20.39 -22.89
CA VAL A 827 -23.57 20.42 -21.63
C VAL A 827 -24.40 19.15 -21.57
N ILE A 828 -24.21 18.32 -20.54
CA ILE A 828 -24.94 17.06 -20.34
C ILE A 828 -26.02 17.26 -19.28
N ALA A 829 -27.29 17.26 -19.71
CA ALA A 829 -28.45 17.50 -18.85
C ALA A 829 -28.98 16.21 -18.19
N SER A 830 -29.54 16.35 -16.98
CA SER A 830 -30.25 15.33 -16.21
C SER A 830 -31.37 15.95 -15.36
N GLY A 831 -32.13 15.13 -14.62
CA GLY A 831 -33.27 15.58 -13.81
C GLY A 831 -34.55 15.78 -14.61
N GLY A 832 -35.69 15.93 -13.92
CA GLY A 832 -37.03 15.91 -14.52
C GLY A 832 -37.25 16.91 -15.66
N GLY A 833 -36.58 18.07 -15.65
CA GLY A 833 -36.68 19.07 -16.71
C GLY A 833 -36.20 18.62 -18.10
N VAL A 834 -35.46 17.51 -18.23
CA VAL A 834 -35.15 16.95 -19.57
C VAL A 834 -36.36 16.29 -20.24
N GLN A 835 -37.41 15.99 -19.47
CA GLN A 835 -38.71 15.52 -19.98
C GLN A 835 -39.61 16.67 -20.46
N ASN A 836 -39.11 17.91 -20.46
CA ASN A 836 -39.79 19.08 -21.03
C ASN A 836 -39.08 19.51 -22.34
N PRO A 837 -39.56 19.03 -23.51
CA PRO A 837 -39.10 19.47 -24.82
C PRO A 837 -38.97 20.99 -25.00
N THR A 838 -39.83 21.79 -24.38
CA THR A 838 -39.80 23.26 -24.49
C THR A 838 -38.61 23.87 -23.73
N ILE A 839 -38.28 23.39 -22.52
CA ILE A 839 -37.03 23.73 -21.81
C ILE A 839 -35.83 23.32 -22.68
N MET A 840 -35.82 22.08 -23.15
CA MET A 840 -34.68 21.50 -23.88
C MET A 840 -34.44 22.20 -25.23
N LYS A 841 -35.50 22.62 -25.92
CA LYS A 841 -35.42 23.43 -27.14
C LYS A 841 -34.79 24.79 -26.88
N PHE A 842 -35.37 25.60 -25.98
CA PHE A 842 -34.86 26.95 -25.71
C PHE A 842 -33.43 26.92 -25.16
N LEU A 843 -33.09 25.93 -24.32
CA LEU A 843 -31.74 25.75 -23.83
C LEU A 843 -30.77 25.32 -24.95
N GLY A 844 -31.19 24.44 -25.86
CA GLY A 844 -30.40 24.06 -27.03
C GLY A 844 -30.10 25.25 -27.95
N GLU A 845 -31.13 26.02 -28.33
CA GLU A 845 -31.01 27.22 -29.17
C GLU A 845 -30.08 28.28 -28.55
N LEU A 846 -30.11 28.46 -27.23
CA LEU A 846 -29.23 29.41 -26.52
C LEU A 846 -27.79 28.90 -26.32
N LEU A 847 -27.58 27.59 -26.20
CA LEU A 847 -26.25 26.98 -26.09
C LEU A 847 -25.55 26.88 -27.46
N GLU A 848 -26.28 26.62 -28.54
CA GLU A 848 -25.74 26.61 -29.90
C GLU A 848 -25.16 27.98 -30.29
N GLN A 849 -25.83 29.08 -29.87
CA GLN A 849 -25.30 30.46 -29.98
C GLN A 849 -23.99 30.71 -29.21
N LYS A 850 -23.57 29.79 -28.32
CA LYS A 850 -22.27 29.80 -27.63
C LYS A 850 -21.28 28.76 -28.17
N GLY A 851 -21.64 28.04 -29.24
CA GLY A 851 -20.84 26.94 -29.79
C GLY A 851 -20.87 25.66 -28.94
N LEU A 852 -21.92 25.48 -28.12
CA LEU A 852 -22.04 24.38 -27.17
C LEU A 852 -23.16 23.42 -27.59
N LYS A 853 -22.88 22.13 -27.57
CA LYS A 853 -23.90 21.09 -27.81
C LYS A 853 -24.64 20.75 -26.52
N LEU A 854 -25.97 20.73 -26.55
CA LEU A 854 -26.79 20.15 -25.49
C LEU A 854 -26.95 18.63 -25.73
N GLU A 855 -26.71 17.84 -24.68
CA GLU A 855 -26.83 16.38 -24.67
C GLU A 855 -27.54 15.94 -23.37
N VAL A 856 -28.00 14.68 -23.29
CA VAL A 856 -28.70 14.13 -22.11
C VAL A 856 -27.89 12.95 -21.54
N SER A 857 -27.87 12.80 -20.21
CA SER A 857 -27.01 11.82 -19.52
C SER A 857 -27.30 10.35 -19.87
N ASP A 858 -28.50 10.04 -20.34
CA ASP A 858 -28.89 8.72 -20.89
C ASP A 858 -27.95 8.27 -22.02
N ALA A 859 -27.52 9.18 -22.90
CA ALA A 859 -26.58 8.89 -23.99
C ALA A 859 -25.18 8.48 -23.50
N TYR A 860 -24.90 8.68 -22.20
CA TYR A 860 -23.64 8.34 -21.54
C TYR A 860 -23.76 7.10 -20.62
N GLY A 861 -24.94 6.45 -20.58
CA GLY A 861 -25.24 5.30 -19.73
C GLY A 861 -25.75 5.65 -18.32
N LEU A 862 -26.17 6.90 -18.10
CA LEU A 862 -26.61 7.43 -16.80
C LEU A 862 -28.04 8.01 -16.92
N PRO A 863 -29.11 7.21 -16.73
CA PRO A 863 -30.47 7.68 -16.98
C PRO A 863 -30.83 8.94 -16.19
N ALA A 864 -31.38 9.94 -16.87
CA ALA A 864 -31.58 11.29 -16.33
C ALA A 864 -32.41 11.38 -15.04
N PRO A 865 -33.47 10.57 -14.79
CA PRO A 865 -34.16 10.54 -13.50
C PRO A 865 -33.27 10.00 -12.39
N TYR A 866 -32.54 8.93 -12.69
CA TYR A 866 -31.88 8.06 -11.71
C TYR A 866 -30.46 8.48 -11.32
N LYS A 867 -29.89 9.48 -11.99
CA LYS A 867 -28.53 10.01 -11.75
C LYS A 867 -28.28 10.38 -10.26
N GLU A 868 -29.29 10.90 -9.58
CA GLU A 868 -29.26 11.24 -8.14
C GLU A 868 -29.02 10.03 -7.22
N ALA A 869 -29.61 8.88 -7.53
CA ALA A 869 -29.39 7.64 -6.77
C ALA A 869 -28.06 6.97 -7.16
N ILE A 870 -27.73 6.91 -8.45
CA ILE A 870 -26.44 6.39 -8.96
C ILE A 870 -25.25 7.07 -8.26
N LYS A 871 -25.35 8.39 -8.03
CA LYS A 871 -24.39 9.21 -7.27
C LYS A 871 -24.09 8.62 -5.89
N PHE A 872 -25.11 8.24 -5.11
CA PHE A 872 -24.90 7.73 -3.76
C PHE A 872 -24.37 6.29 -3.74
N GLY A 873 -24.80 5.41 -4.65
CA GLY A 873 -24.18 4.09 -4.82
C GLY A 873 -22.69 4.20 -5.19
N THR A 874 -22.33 5.15 -6.05
CA THR A 874 -20.95 5.46 -6.43
C THR A 874 -20.12 5.99 -5.26
N MET A 875 -20.68 6.91 -4.47
CA MET A 875 -20.03 7.43 -3.26
C MET A 875 -19.84 6.36 -2.19
N ALA A 876 -20.78 5.42 -2.04
CA ALA A 876 -20.67 4.28 -1.13
C ALA A 876 -19.55 3.30 -1.56
N PHE A 877 -19.47 2.97 -2.85
CA PHE A 877 -18.42 2.13 -3.42
C PHE A 877 -17.02 2.69 -3.15
N ALA A 878 -16.87 4.02 -3.28
CA ALA A 878 -15.66 4.76 -2.94
C ALA A 878 -15.40 4.79 -1.42
N CYS A 879 -16.42 5.06 -0.61
CA CYS A 879 -16.34 5.12 0.86
C CYS A 879 -15.81 3.79 1.45
N LYS A 880 -16.41 2.67 1.03
CA LYS A 880 -16.02 1.31 1.44
C LYS A 880 -14.58 0.94 1.04
N ARG A 881 -13.98 1.67 0.09
CA ARG A 881 -12.59 1.51 -0.40
C ARG A 881 -11.65 2.62 0.08
N CYS A 882 -12.09 3.46 1.02
CA CYS A 882 -11.34 4.61 1.53
C CYS A 882 -10.92 5.64 0.46
N ILE A 883 -11.63 5.69 -0.68
CA ILE A 883 -11.36 6.62 -1.78
C ILE A 883 -12.02 7.96 -1.47
N ALA A 884 -11.24 9.05 -1.52
CA ALA A 884 -11.74 10.40 -1.26
C ALA A 884 -12.79 10.81 -2.31
N ASN A 885 -14.02 11.02 -1.85
CA ASN A 885 -15.24 11.17 -2.64
C ASN A 885 -15.96 12.53 -2.44
N ASN A 886 -15.31 13.51 -1.78
CA ASN A 886 -15.65 14.92 -1.92
C ASN A 886 -14.77 15.62 -2.98
N ILE A 887 -15.20 16.81 -3.41
CA ILE A 887 -14.47 17.68 -4.35
C ILE A 887 -14.32 19.07 -3.70
N PRO A 888 -13.19 19.35 -3.01
CA PRO A 888 -12.95 20.60 -2.28
C PRO A 888 -13.15 21.87 -3.11
N ALA A 889 -12.72 21.89 -4.37
CA ALA A 889 -12.85 23.06 -5.25
C ALA A 889 -14.31 23.44 -5.57
N ALA A 890 -15.23 22.46 -5.51
CA ALA A 890 -16.65 22.66 -5.77
C ALA A 890 -17.48 22.84 -4.49
N GLY A 891 -17.18 22.07 -3.42
CA GLY A 891 -17.89 22.15 -2.13
C GLY A 891 -17.35 23.19 -1.14
N GLY A 892 -16.13 23.70 -1.36
CA GLY A 892 -15.46 24.64 -0.46
C GLY A 892 -14.94 24.02 0.86
N ALA A 893 -14.75 22.70 0.91
CA ALA A 893 -14.08 22.03 2.02
C ALA A 893 -12.57 22.34 2.02
N TYR A 894 -11.91 22.37 3.19
CA TYR A 894 -10.47 22.69 3.26
C TYR A 894 -9.54 21.54 2.83
N ARG A 895 -10.04 20.31 2.66
CA ARG A 895 -9.28 19.15 2.14
C ARG A 895 -10.17 18.07 1.56
N TYR A 896 -9.54 17.14 0.83
CA TYR A 896 -10.16 15.88 0.42
C TYR A 896 -10.46 14.97 1.63
N GLY A 897 -11.56 14.21 1.55
CA GLY A 897 -12.00 13.29 2.59
C GLY A 897 -12.90 12.16 2.05
N VAL A 898 -13.11 11.13 2.89
CA VAL A 898 -13.93 9.95 2.58
C VAL A 898 -15.29 10.10 3.25
N LEU A 899 -16.23 10.71 2.55
CA LEU A 899 -17.61 10.92 2.97
C LEU A 899 -18.36 9.59 3.11
N GLY A 900 -19.25 9.54 4.09
CA GLY A 900 -20.13 8.40 4.39
C GLY A 900 -19.78 7.71 5.72
N LYS A 901 -20.76 6.99 6.26
CA LYS A 901 -20.66 6.13 7.45
C LYS A 901 -21.12 4.73 7.06
N LEU A 902 -20.25 3.74 7.24
CA LEU A 902 -20.48 2.35 6.86
C LEU A 902 -21.08 1.53 8.03
N SER A 903 -22.25 0.93 7.78
CA SER A 903 -22.84 -0.15 8.57
C SER A 903 -22.61 -1.48 7.87
N TRP A 904 -22.09 -2.48 8.59
CA TRP A 904 -21.76 -3.80 8.07
C TRP A 904 -22.96 -4.75 8.09
N ALA A 905 -23.15 -5.55 7.03
CA ALA A 905 -24.19 -6.57 6.95
C ALA A 905 -24.13 -7.58 8.13
N PRO A 906 -25.26 -7.98 8.75
CA PRO A 906 -25.28 -8.97 9.84
C PRO A 906 -24.58 -10.30 9.50
N SER A 907 -24.67 -10.78 8.25
CA SER A 907 -23.98 -11.98 7.78
C SER A 907 -22.44 -11.91 7.86
N LYS A 908 -21.87 -10.71 8.03
CA LYS A 908 -20.42 -10.50 8.17
C LYS A 908 -19.96 -10.47 9.64
N ALA A 909 -20.89 -10.56 10.59
CA ALA A 909 -20.56 -10.67 12.00
C ALA A 909 -19.79 -11.98 12.26
N LYS A 910 -18.49 -11.89 12.56
CA LYS A 910 -17.73 -13.01 13.10
C LYS A 910 -18.42 -13.48 14.39
N PHE A 911 -18.63 -14.79 14.52
CA PHE A 911 -19.41 -15.42 15.60
C PHE A 911 -20.92 -15.07 15.60
N GLY A 912 -21.45 -14.46 14.53
CA GLY A 912 -22.88 -14.34 14.29
C GLY A 912 -23.51 -15.68 13.91
N GLY A 913 -24.73 -15.92 14.37
CA GLY A 913 -25.55 -17.09 14.05
C GLY A 913 -27.03 -16.83 14.37
N GLU A 914 -27.93 -17.58 13.75
CA GLU A 914 -29.37 -17.37 13.96
C GLU A 914 -29.81 -17.68 15.39
N VAL A 915 -30.59 -16.77 15.99
CA VAL A 915 -31.13 -16.95 17.35
C VAL A 915 -32.41 -17.80 17.27
N THR A 916 -32.23 -19.11 17.17
CA THR A 916 -33.31 -20.11 17.12
C THR A 916 -34.28 -19.95 18.29
N GLY A 917 -35.59 -20.14 18.05
CA GLY A 917 -36.62 -20.00 19.08
C GLY A 917 -36.73 -18.60 19.71
N ARG A 918 -36.22 -17.53 19.07
CA ARG A 918 -36.41 -16.15 19.57
C ARG A 918 -37.90 -15.81 19.68
N ASN A 919 -38.66 -16.06 18.62
CA ASN A 919 -40.07 -15.67 18.57
C ASN A 919 -40.92 -16.49 19.55
N GLU A 920 -40.61 -17.77 19.75
CA GLU A 920 -41.25 -18.59 20.80
C GLU A 920 -40.96 -18.04 22.20
N ARG A 921 -39.69 -17.68 22.49
CA ARG A 921 -39.28 -17.13 23.78
C ARG A 921 -39.79 -15.71 24.07
N VAL A 922 -40.01 -14.89 23.03
CA VAL A 922 -40.35 -13.46 23.18
C VAL A 922 -41.83 -13.15 22.87
N LEU A 923 -42.40 -13.78 21.83
CA LEU A 923 -43.80 -13.57 21.41
C LEU A 923 -44.73 -14.67 21.94
N GLY A 924 -44.22 -15.91 22.10
CA GLY A 924 -44.98 -17.00 22.72
C GLY A 924 -45.35 -16.71 24.19
N GLN A 925 -44.51 -15.98 24.92
CA GLN A 925 -44.84 -15.48 26.27
C GLN A 925 -45.99 -14.45 26.28
N LEU A 926 -46.28 -13.82 25.14
CA LEU A 926 -47.39 -12.87 24.96
C LEU A 926 -48.65 -13.54 24.38
N GLY A 927 -48.62 -14.86 24.15
CA GLY A 927 -49.72 -15.59 23.50
C GLY A 927 -49.84 -15.37 21.99
N TRP A 928 -48.86 -14.71 21.35
CA TRP A 928 -48.89 -14.45 19.91
C TRP A 928 -48.41 -15.67 19.12
N THR A 929 -49.36 -16.46 18.63
CA THR A 929 -49.12 -17.40 17.52
C THR A 929 -48.84 -16.64 16.23
N LYS A 930 -47.91 -17.15 15.43
CA LYS A 930 -47.47 -16.58 14.17
C LYS A 930 -48.63 -16.43 13.15
N PRO A 931 -48.68 -15.34 12.36
CA PRO A 931 -49.21 -15.36 11.00
C PRO A 931 -48.37 -16.30 10.11
#